data_AF-A0A2A6FJW8-F1
#
_entry.id   AF-A0A2A6FJW8-F1
#
_cell.length_a   1.000
_cell.length_b   1.000
_cell.length_c   1.000
_cell.angle_alpha   90.00
_cell.angle_beta   90.00
_cell.angle_gamma   90.00
#
_symmetry.space_group_name_H-M   'P 1'
#
loop_
_entity.id
_entity.type
_entity.pdbx_description
1 polymer ?
#
loop_
_entity_poly.entity_id
_entity_poly.type
_entity_poly.pdbx_seq_one_letter_code
_entity_poly.pdbx_strand_id
1 'polypeptide(L)'
;IIPVRTFADDVAVLTELPRMVEVVLNNLGPVGNDGIRELTEPWRRFANDEEADGKVSTADCIVEFWKDIPLHQRHLDEWPVTVDLSAKGTALYLLGAHHELSVWLDASHEDQEAKNVKERLTDILTGFTDTLTDHPVEFGYEVLTFRGATPRRVLSSTDVFDLDDFHQLEHTVEGRFDDNGVFRGVVRAFGQDLGERIIPPQRPLPKGRGDKPGAFDFAIGTFEQLAANSTHNARRHKDLADQVDKYGGVRVYRDGLRVMPYGSADADFFALEEKRQKHAGRYFWAHRRSFGRLAFSRANNPGLRDKAGREGLVENRASRELRLLVQDLLIKLAADYFGTDAPERPERIAEAQKRNQKGKKAADQARKARKSAFRQYLASASVRMPSISQRARNVADKLDDANTLPDRDALALLRGELERTRAEIAEVTPLDVPNNLGEAEQTYRNLRDEIDEATDLVRLSEEALRALEAAQGAASPKEVARAVQLHHRKALDVVLDGYQGEVREGFRALMEQWTANLADDHTRYERATAPIVRDVTKATNLADVLALLETNRLQLETEFAERYRPIIRNVGSIVEGVDIETALAAVDEDREDLDRRVRDLNAVAQLGITVEIIGHELESLDGEVSRNLEMLPSEVKGSKAYRQALEAHRALTEKLRFLSPLQLAGARIRERMTGRLIGDYVREFFGSTFEDNKILFETTPAFDEIGFTEMRSRIFPVFINLVNNAIYWVARSSERVVRLDFVDGKIVVADTGPGVDRDDVWRLFQLFFTKRLSGRGVGLYLSRVNLEAGRHSIRYAEDSDPHVLPGANFIIELRGVGDGNGAV
;
A
#
# COMPACT_ATOMS: atom_id res chain seq x y z
N ILE A 1 -46.03 20.06 17.50
CA ILE A 1 -45.25 21.27 17.91
C ILE A 1 -43.76 20.92 17.84
N ILE A 2 -42.92 21.76 17.24
CA ILE A 2 -41.46 21.58 17.27
C ILE A 2 -40.93 22.31 18.52
N PRO A 3 -40.31 21.62 19.49
CA PRO A 3 -39.78 22.27 20.68
C PRO A 3 -38.55 23.12 20.32
N VAL A 4 -38.59 24.40 20.67
CA VAL A 4 -37.43 25.30 20.57
C VAL A 4 -37.10 25.80 21.99
N ARG A 5 -35.84 25.65 22.40
CA ARG A 5 -35.33 26.13 23.70
C ARG A 5 -34.01 26.86 23.51
N THR A 6 -33.71 27.75 24.45
CA THR A 6 -32.45 28.50 24.52
C THR A 6 -31.82 28.21 25.87
N PHE A 7 -30.50 28.01 25.87
CA PHE A 7 -29.72 27.64 27.06
C PHE A 7 -28.57 28.62 27.25
N ALA A 8 -28.07 28.74 28.49
CA ALA A 8 -26.96 29.63 28.84
C ALA A 8 -25.58 28.98 28.66
N ASP A 9 -25.52 27.65 28.79
CA ASP A 9 -24.34 26.81 28.61
C ASP A 9 -24.70 25.55 27.81
N ASP A 10 -23.67 24.85 27.32
CA ASP A 10 -23.77 23.64 26.52
C ASP A 10 -24.11 22.39 27.35
N VAL A 11 -23.67 22.33 28.62
CA VAL A 11 -24.01 21.26 29.57
C VAL A 11 -25.52 21.17 29.83
N ALA A 12 -26.23 22.30 29.78
CA ALA A 12 -27.68 22.38 29.92
C ALA A 12 -28.44 21.70 28.77
N VAL A 13 -27.80 21.48 27.61
CA VAL A 13 -28.44 20.82 26.45
C VAL A 13 -28.88 19.41 26.81
N LEU A 14 -28.02 18.61 27.45
CA LEU A 14 -28.37 17.23 27.85
C LEU A 14 -29.40 17.18 28.97
N THR A 15 -29.38 18.17 29.87
CA THR A 15 -30.31 18.25 31.00
C THR A 15 -31.74 18.61 30.54
N GLU A 16 -31.86 19.42 29.49
CA GLU A 16 -33.15 19.90 28.99
C GLU A 16 -33.69 19.08 27.81
N LEU A 17 -32.86 18.24 27.17
CA LEU A 17 -33.27 17.33 26.11
C LEU A 17 -34.47 16.44 26.49
N PRO A 18 -34.55 15.83 27.69
CA PRO A 18 -35.73 15.07 28.11
C PRO A 18 -37.04 15.88 28.05
N ARG A 19 -37.00 17.16 28.41
CA ARG A 19 -38.17 18.06 28.35
C ARG A 19 -38.58 18.38 26.92
N MET A 20 -37.61 18.47 26.00
CA MET A 20 -37.90 18.63 24.58
C MET A 20 -38.52 17.36 24.00
N VAL A 21 -38.00 16.18 24.38
CA VAL A 21 -38.55 14.88 24.02
C VAL A 21 -39.99 14.72 24.52
N GLU A 22 -40.28 15.15 25.76
CA GLU A 22 -41.63 15.12 26.31
C GLU A 22 -42.63 15.93 25.47
N VAL A 23 -42.23 17.11 24.97
CA VAL A 23 -43.07 17.91 24.06
C VAL A 23 -43.32 17.18 22.75
N VAL A 24 -42.31 16.47 22.23
CA VAL A 24 -42.46 15.65 21.02
C VAL A 24 -43.45 14.51 21.27
N LEU A 25 -43.27 13.76 22.35
CA LEU A 25 -44.14 12.63 22.69
C LEU A 25 -45.58 13.08 22.98
N ASN A 26 -45.76 14.23 23.63
CA ASN A 26 -47.09 14.80 23.89
C ASN A 26 -47.85 15.23 22.62
N ASN A 27 -47.16 15.39 21.48
CA ASN A 27 -47.84 15.56 20.20
C ASN A 27 -48.56 14.28 19.74
N LEU A 28 -48.14 13.10 20.21
CA LEU A 28 -48.79 11.82 19.88
C LEU A 28 -50.12 11.68 20.64
N GLY A 29 -50.14 12.11 21.90
CA GLY A 29 -51.32 12.16 22.78
C GLY A 29 -50.96 11.95 24.27
N PRO A 30 -51.92 12.06 25.21
CA PRO A 30 -51.66 11.99 26.64
C PRO A 30 -51.27 10.58 27.12
N VAL A 31 -50.62 10.50 28.29
CA VAL A 31 -50.32 9.20 28.94
C VAL A 31 -51.51 8.82 29.83
N GLY A 32 -52.07 7.62 29.61
CA GLY A 32 -53.15 7.05 30.40
C GLY A 32 -52.70 6.61 31.79
N ASN A 33 -53.66 6.29 32.67
CA ASN A 33 -53.40 5.89 34.06
C ASN A 33 -52.68 4.53 34.19
N ASP A 34 -52.68 3.73 33.13
CA ASP A 34 -52.00 2.44 32.97
C ASP A 34 -50.55 2.59 32.46
N GLY A 35 -50.10 3.83 32.21
CA GLY A 35 -48.80 4.12 31.64
C GLY A 35 -48.72 3.97 30.11
N ILE A 36 -49.84 3.64 29.45
CA ILE A 36 -49.92 3.50 27.99
C ILE A 36 -50.32 4.84 27.37
N ARG A 37 -49.70 5.22 26.25
CA ARG A 37 -49.97 6.51 25.60
C ARG A 37 -51.23 6.43 24.75
N GLU A 38 -52.21 7.27 25.05
CA GLU A 38 -53.44 7.40 24.27
C GLU A 38 -53.18 8.25 23.03
N LEU A 39 -53.11 7.62 21.86
CA LEU A 39 -52.92 8.35 20.61
C LEU A 39 -54.11 9.27 20.30
N THR A 40 -53.81 10.49 19.86
CA THR A 40 -54.81 11.40 19.28
C THR A 40 -55.44 10.77 18.04
N GLU A 41 -56.66 11.19 17.71
CA GLU A 41 -57.44 10.59 16.61
C GLU A 41 -56.69 10.52 15.25
N PRO A 42 -55.90 11.53 14.82
CA PRO A 42 -55.11 11.42 13.59
C PRO A 42 -54.02 10.34 13.65
N TRP A 43 -53.31 10.23 14.78
CA TRP A 43 -52.27 9.23 14.99
C TRP A 43 -52.83 7.82 15.11
N ARG A 44 -53.99 7.68 15.78
CA ARG A 44 -54.71 6.41 15.86
C ARG A 44 -55.15 5.92 14.48
N ARG A 45 -55.68 6.82 13.64
CA ARG A 45 -56.05 6.47 12.27
C ARG A 45 -54.85 6.02 11.45
N PHE A 46 -53.73 6.74 11.56
CA PHE A 46 -52.50 6.39 10.85
C PHE A 46 -51.93 5.03 11.30
N ALA A 47 -51.88 4.78 12.62
CA ALA A 47 -51.45 3.49 13.16
C ALA A 47 -52.33 2.32 12.69
N ASN A 48 -53.66 2.51 12.66
CA ASN A 48 -54.58 1.50 12.15
C ASN A 48 -54.35 1.20 10.65
N ASP A 49 -54.02 2.22 9.85
CA ASP A 49 -53.69 2.04 8.43
C ASP A 49 -52.35 1.27 8.27
N GLU A 50 -51.35 1.54 9.13
CA GLU A 50 -50.07 0.82 9.15
C GLU A 50 -50.22 -0.65 9.60
N GLU A 51 -51.05 -0.91 10.61
CA GLU A 51 -51.36 -2.27 11.08
C GLU A 51 -52.12 -3.08 10.02
N ALA A 52 -53.03 -2.45 9.27
CA ALA A 52 -53.72 -3.08 8.15
C ALA A 52 -52.76 -3.50 7.02
N ASP A 53 -51.66 -2.75 6.85
CA ASP A 53 -50.54 -3.06 5.96
C ASP A 53 -49.54 -4.09 6.53
N GLY A 54 -49.74 -4.54 7.78
CA GLY A 54 -48.83 -5.46 8.48
C GLY A 54 -47.51 -4.83 8.92
N LYS A 55 -47.46 -3.50 9.07
CA LYS A 55 -46.27 -2.74 9.53
C LYS A 55 -46.38 -2.43 11.02
N VAL A 56 -45.23 -2.18 11.65
CA VAL A 56 -45.18 -1.66 13.03
C VAL A 56 -45.59 -0.19 13.00
N SER A 57 -46.48 0.20 13.92
CA SER A 57 -46.95 1.58 14.07
C SER A 57 -45.78 2.56 14.25
N THR A 58 -45.73 3.60 13.41
CA THR A 58 -44.73 4.67 13.52
C THR A 58 -44.81 5.37 14.88
N ALA A 59 -46.01 5.47 15.47
CA ALA A 59 -46.19 6.06 16.79
C ALA A 59 -45.50 5.23 17.89
N ASP A 60 -45.61 3.91 17.81
CA ASP A 60 -44.96 3.00 18.76
C ASP A 60 -43.43 3.01 18.59
N CYS A 61 -42.95 3.05 17.34
CA CYS A 61 -41.53 3.23 17.05
C CYS A 61 -40.95 4.52 17.66
N ILE A 62 -41.69 5.64 17.60
CA ILE A 62 -41.26 6.91 18.22
C ILE A 62 -41.21 6.79 19.75
N VAL A 63 -42.20 6.14 20.36
CA VAL A 63 -42.23 5.93 21.83
C VAL A 63 -41.09 5.02 22.28
N GLU A 64 -40.86 3.91 21.58
CA GLU A 64 -39.76 2.98 21.86
C GLU A 64 -38.38 3.63 21.69
N PHE A 65 -38.18 4.40 20.61
CA PHE A 65 -36.90 5.04 20.31
C PHE A 65 -36.42 5.99 21.42
N TRP A 66 -37.33 6.69 22.08
CA TRP A 66 -37.01 7.68 23.12
C TRP A 66 -36.99 7.13 24.55
N LYS A 67 -37.16 5.81 24.74
CA LYS A 67 -37.03 5.19 26.07
C LYS A 67 -35.64 5.44 26.68
N ASP A 68 -34.61 5.37 25.85
CA ASP A 68 -33.24 5.73 26.20
C ASP A 68 -32.79 6.90 25.31
N ILE A 69 -32.29 7.98 25.92
CA ILE A 69 -31.83 9.16 25.17
C ILE A 69 -30.50 8.82 24.49
N PRO A 70 -30.42 8.82 23.15
CA PRO A 70 -29.23 8.34 22.42
C PRO A 70 -28.12 9.40 22.32
N LEU A 71 -28.29 10.58 22.92
CA LEU A 71 -27.32 11.67 22.92
C LEU A 71 -26.61 11.76 24.28
N HIS A 72 -25.28 11.84 24.26
CA HIS A 72 -24.43 11.92 25.46
C HIS A 72 -23.37 13.02 25.27
N GLN A 73 -22.67 13.40 26.35
CA GLN A 73 -21.67 14.47 26.35
C GLN A 73 -20.62 14.30 25.26
N ARG A 74 -20.12 13.07 25.08
CA ARG A 74 -19.15 12.74 24.01
C ARG A 74 -19.57 13.17 22.59
N HIS A 75 -20.88 13.23 22.30
CA HIS A 75 -21.38 13.65 20.99
C HIS A 75 -21.44 15.18 20.86
N LEU A 76 -21.57 15.88 21.99
CA LEU A 76 -21.50 17.34 22.04
C LEU A 76 -20.05 17.82 21.97
N ASP A 77 -19.11 17.09 22.57
CA ASP A 77 -17.68 17.44 22.60
C ASP A 77 -17.03 17.47 21.19
N GLU A 78 -17.64 16.82 20.18
CA GLU A 78 -17.20 16.90 18.78
C GLU A 78 -17.59 18.21 18.08
N TRP A 79 -18.50 19.00 18.67
CA TRP A 79 -18.89 20.28 18.12
C TRP A 79 -17.88 21.35 18.54
N PRO A 80 -17.16 22.04 17.61
CA PRO A 80 -16.09 22.96 17.98
C PRO A 80 -16.46 24.09 18.95
N VAL A 81 -17.76 24.39 19.09
CA VAL A 81 -18.26 25.41 20.03
C VAL A 81 -18.21 24.94 21.48
N THR A 82 -18.41 23.64 21.76
CA THR A 82 -18.43 23.09 23.13
C THR A 82 -17.02 22.92 23.70
N VAL A 83 -16.02 22.79 22.82
CA VAL A 83 -14.59 22.66 23.17
C VAL A 83 -13.81 23.96 22.99
N ASP A 84 -14.50 25.11 22.91
CA ASP A 84 -13.92 26.45 22.77
C ASP A 84 -13.02 26.67 21.54
N LEU A 85 -13.11 25.80 20.51
CA LEU A 85 -12.41 25.96 19.24
C LEU A 85 -13.09 26.97 18.31
N SER A 86 -14.36 27.27 18.51
CA SER A 86 -15.11 28.30 17.77
C SER A 86 -16.11 29.05 18.66
N ALA A 87 -16.22 30.37 18.49
CA ALA A 87 -17.16 31.20 19.24
C ALA A 87 -18.64 31.04 18.81
N LYS A 88 -18.89 30.48 17.62
CA LYS A 88 -20.24 30.26 17.07
C LYS A 88 -20.27 29.11 16.07
N GLY A 89 -21.42 28.47 15.92
CA GLY A 89 -21.63 27.39 14.95
C GLY A 89 -23.05 26.85 15.01
N THR A 90 -23.34 25.89 14.14
CA THR A 90 -24.59 25.12 14.14
C THR A 90 -24.25 23.65 14.09
N ALA A 91 -24.75 22.86 15.03
CA ALA A 91 -24.67 21.41 14.99
C ALA A 91 -26.05 20.83 14.64
N LEU A 92 -26.08 19.83 13.76
CA LEU A 92 -27.27 19.08 13.41
C LEU A 92 -27.07 17.62 13.81
N TYR A 93 -27.85 17.15 14.78
CA TYR A 93 -27.85 15.77 15.23
C TYR A 93 -29.01 15.01 14.60
N LEU A 94 -28.69 14.03 13.75
CA LEU A 94 -29.66 13.11 13.16
C LEU A 94 -29.64 11.81 13.95
N LEU A 95 -30.73 11.53 14.66
CA LEU A 95 -30.86 10.36 15.53
C LEU A 95 -31.70 9.29 14.82
N GLY A 96 -31.30 8.01 14.90
CA GLY A 96 -31.99 6.92 14.20
C GLY A 96 -31.80 6.98 12.68
N ALA A 97 -30.55 7.09 12.23
CA ALA A 97 -30.22 7.25 10.82
C ALA A 97 -30.71 6.07 9.96
N HIS A 98 -31.13 6.37 8.73
CA HIS A 98 -31.58 5.37 7.76
C HIS A 98 -30.50 4.32 7.47
N HIS A 99 -30.91 3.14 6.99
CA HIS A 99 -30.04 1.99 6.71
C HIS A 99 -28.76 2.36 5.92
N GLU A 100 -28.84 3.29 4.98
CA GLU A 100 -27.70 3.73 4.16
C GLU A 100 -26.56 4.37 4.99
N LEU A 101 -26.89 5.07 6.07
CA LEU A 101 -25.89 5.65 6.97
C LEU A 101 -25.45 4.64 8.05
N SER A 102 -26.34 3.71 8.45
CA SER A 102 -25.98 2.66 9.42
C SER A 102 -24.97 1.66 8.85
N VAL A 103 -24.96 1.45 7.52
CA VAL A 103 -23.96 0.66 6.79
C VAL A 103 -22.51 1.12 7.05
N TRP A 104 -22.29 2.40 7.37
CA TRP A 104 -20.97 2.91 7.75
C TRP A 104 -20.55 2.52 9.17
N LEU A 105 -21.50 2.20 10.05
CA LEU A 105 -21.28 1.88 11.45
C LEU A 105 -21.20 0.35 11.65
N ASP A 106 -21.98 -0.44 10.92
CA ASP A 106 -22.01 -1.91 11.01
C ASP A 106 -20.91 -2.61 10.19
N ALA A 107 -20.34 -3.68 10.76
CA ALA A 107 -19.28 -4.49 10.12
C ALA A 107 -19.81 -5.76 9.44
N SER A 108 -21.10 -6.05 9.61
CA SER A 108 -21.76 -7.31 9.22
C SER A 108 -22.38 -7.28 7.82
N HIS A 109 -22.47 -6.11 7.18
CA HIS A 109 -22.97 -5.94 5.83
C HIS A 109 -21.81 -5.52 4.91
N GLU A 110 -21.03 -6.50 4.43
CA GLU A 110 -20.07 -6.33 3.34
C GLU A 110 -20.57 -6.94 2.03
N ASP A 111 -21.90 -6.96 1.86
CA ASP A 111 -22.51 -7.25 0.58
C ASP A 111 -22.21 -6.13 -0.45
N GLN A 112 -22.53 -6.41 -1.72
CA GLN A 112 -22.30 -5.46 -2.81
C GLN A 112 -23.13 -4.17 -2.64
N GLU A 113 -24.29 -4.25 -1.99
CA GLU A 113 -25.17 -3.10 -1.76
C GLU A 113 -24.54 -2.11 -0.78
N ALA A 114 -24.00 -2.61 0.33
CA ALA A 114 -23.29 -1.82 1.32
C ALA A 114 -22.04 -1.13 0.74
N LYS A 115 -21.30 -1.80 -0.16
CA LYS A 115 -20.18 -1.18 -0.87
C LYS A 115 -20.64 -0.04 -1.77
N ASN A 116 -21.68 -0.27 -2.57
CA ASN A 116 -22.23 0.76 -3.46
C ASN A 116 -22.73 1.99 -2.69
N VAL A 117 -23.35 1.79 -1.52
CA VAL A 117 -23.79 2.89 -0.65
C VAL A 117 -22.60 3.70 -0.12
N LYS A 118 -21.52 3.03 0.30
CA LYS A 118 -20.29 3.69 0.77
C LYS A 118 -19.59 4.47 -0.35
N GLU A 119 -19.48 3.85 -1.53
CA GLU A 119 -18.93 4.51 -2.72
C GLU A 119 -19.75 5.74 -3.10
N ARG A 120 -21.08 5.65 -3.09
CA ARG A 120 -21.95 6.78 -3.42
C ARG A 120 -21.74 7.99 -2.50
N LEU A 121 -21.66 7.82 -1.18
CA LEU A 121 -21.41 8.94 -0.27
C LEU A 121 -20.01 9.54 -0.48
N THR A 122 -19.02 8.67 -0.70
CA THR A 122 -17.64 9.09 -1.00
C THR A 122 -17.59 9.90 -2.30
N ASP A 123 -18.25 9.43 -3.35
CA ASP A 123 -18.37 10.08 -4.65
C ASP A 123 -19.05 11.45 -4.59
N ILE A 124 -20.09 11.59 -3.75
CA ILE A 124 -20.82 12.85 -3.56
C ILE A 124 -19.89 13.91 -2.97
N LEU A 125 -19.15 13.54 -1.92
CA LEU A 125 -18.31 14.47 -1.19
C LEU A 125 -16.98 14.70 -1.89
N THR A 126 -16.50 13.77 -2.70
CA THR A 126 -15.27 13.92 -3.47
C THR A 126 -15.42 14.99 -4.56
N GLY A 127 -14.58 16.03 -4.49
CA GLY A 127 -14.67 17.18 -5.40
C GLY A 127 -15.99 17.95 -5.22
N PHE A 128 -16.46 18.08 -3.97
CA PHE A 128 -17.64 18.86 -3.63
C PHE A 128 -17.48 20.35 -3.99
N THR A 129 -16.26 20.87 -3.81
CA THR A 129 -15.83 22.18 -4.31
C THR A 129 -14.96 22.03 -5.55
N ASP A 130 -14.93 23.09 -6.35
CA ASP A 130 -14.06 23.18 -7.52
C ASP A 130 -12.59 23.29 -7.09
N THR A 131 -11.82 22.21 -7.23
CA THR A 131 -10.38 22.16 -6.94
C THR A 131 -9.48 22.44 -8.14
N LEU A 132 -10.07 22.50 -9.34
CA LEU A 132 -9.35 22.69 -10.60
C LEU A 132 -9.34 24.16 -11.02
N THR A 133 -9.15 25.08 -10.07
CA THR A 133 -9.24 26.52 -10.25
C THR A 133 -8.22 27.24 -9.36
N ASP A 134 -7.69 28.38 -9.82
CA ASP A 134 -6.73 29.19 -9.04
C ASP A 134 -7.34 29.80 -7.77
N HIS A 135 -8.68 29.83 -7.69
CA HIS A 135 -9.44 30.42 -6.60
C HIS A 135 -10.49 29.44 -6.08
N PRO A 136 -10.07 28.37 -5.37
CA PRO A 136 -11.00 27.39 -4.83
C PRO A 136 -11.86 28.01 -3.73
N VAL A 137 -13.09 27.51 -3.57
CA VAL A 137 -13.97 27.94 -2.47
C VAL A 137 -13.41 27.40 -1.15
N GLU A 138 -13.21 28.27 -0.17
CA GLU A 138 -12.84 27.87 1.19
C GLU A 138 -14.00 27.12 1.86
N PHE A 139 -13.97 25.79 1.77
CA PHE A 139 -14.96 24.91 2.37
C PHE A 139 -14.29 23.62 2.85
N GLY A 140 -13.97 23.59 4.14
CA GLY A 140 -13.44 22.40 4.80
C GLY A 140 -14.57 21.45 5.18
N TYR A 141 -14.44 20.18 4.82
CA TYR A 141 -15.32 19.11 5.29
C TYR A 141 -14.50 17.88 5.67
N GLU A 142 -15.00 17.13 6.64
CA GLU A 142 -14.44 15.87 7.08
C GLU A 142 -15.59 14.94 7.48
N VAL A 143 -15.45 13.65 7.15
CA VAL A 143 -16.39 12.61 7.58
C VAL A 143 -15.66 11.67 8.51
N LEU A 144 -16.14 11.61 9.75
CA LEU A 144 -15.64 10.74 10.80
C LEU A 144 -16.69 9.68 11.14
N THR A 145 -16.24 8.43 11.29
CA THR A 145 -17.06 7.33 11.79
C THR A 145 -16.52 6.89 13.14
N PHE A 146 -17.41 6.70 14.11
CA PHE A 146 -17.03 6.34 15.48
C PHE A 146 -17.54 4.94 15.81
N ARG A 147 -16.63 4.07 16.26
CA ARG A 147 -16.99 2.80 16.94
C ARG A 147 -16.52 2.89 18.39
N GLY A 148 -17.45 3.16 19.29
CA GLY A 148 -17.11 3.50 20.68
C GLY A 148 -16.45 4.88 20.75
N ALA A 149 -15.23 4.96 21.31
CA ALA A 149 -14.48 6.21 21.48
C ALA A 149 -13.36 6.42 20.44
N THR A 150 -13.22 5.53 19.45
CA THR A 150 -12.16 5.64 18.44
C THR A 150 -12.71 6.25 17.15
N PRO A 151 -12.25 7.44 16.73
CA PRO A 151 -12.60 8.02 15.45
C PRO A 151 -11.85 7.30 14.32
N ARG A 152 -12.55 7.06 13.22
CA ARG A 152 -11.98 6.63 11.94
C ARG A 152 -12.36 7.66 10.89
N ARG A 153 -11.35 8.30 10.30
CA ARG A 153 -11.52 9.21 9.18
C ARG A 153 -11.89 8.44 7.92
N VAL A 154 -12.98 8.84 7.29
CA VAL A 154 -13.50 8.25 6.05
C VAL A 154 -13.07 9.09 4.85
N LEU A 155 -13.23 10.41 4.94
CA LEU A 155 -12.95 11.35 3.86
C LEU A 155 -12.58 12.71 4.44
N SER A 156 -11.66 13.41 3.80
CA SER A 156 -11.34 14.81 4.09
C SER A 156 -11.35 15.63 2.80
N SER A 157 -11.65 16.92 2.93
CA SER A 157 -11.41 17.94 1.90
C SER A 157 -9.95 18.05 1.41
N THR A 158 -8.99 17.44 2.12
CA THR A 158 -7.57 17.35 1.71
C THR A 158 -7.26 16.17 0.78
N ASP A 159 -8.16 15.19 0.66
CA ASP A 159 -7.92 13.97 -0.11
C ASP A 159 -8.44 14.13 -1.55
N VAL A 160 -7.97 15.14 -2.29
CA VAL A 160 -8.54 15.53 -3.59
C VAL A 160 -7.47 15.76 -4.67
N PHE A 161 -7.81 15.43 -5.91
CA PHE A 161 -7.04 15.79 -7.11
C PHE A 161 -7.15 17.30 -7.38
N ASP A 162 -6.01 18.00 -7.38
CA ASP A 162 -5.93 19.46 -7.48
C ASP A 162 -5.44 19.94 -8.86
N LEU A 163 -5.30 21.26 -9.00
CA LEU A 163 -4.88 21.91 -10.24
C LEU A 163 -3.42 21.57 -10.63
N ASP A 164 -2.53 21.40 -9.65
CA ASP A 164 -1.12 21.04 -9.91
C ASP A 164 -1.03 19.62 -10.45
N ASP A 165 -1.81 18.69 -9.90
CA ASP A 165 -1.96 17.33 -10.43
C ASP A 165 -2.56 17.35 -11.85
N PHE A 166 -3.54 18.22 -12.11
CA PHE A 166 -4.14 18.38 -13.43
C PHE A 166 -3.12 18.85 -14.47
N HIS A 167 -2.29 19.84 -14.14
CA HIS A 167 -1.25 20.34 -15.05
C HIS A 167 -0.15 19.32 -15.32
N GLN A 168 0.04 18.33 -14.45
CA GLN A 168 1.00 17.25 -14.69
C GLN A 168 0.51 16.20 -15.70
N LEU A 169 -0.75 16.22 -16.12
CA LEU A 169 -1.29 15.29 -17.12
C LEU A 169 -0.67 15.53 -18.51
N GLU A 170 -0.63 14.46 -19.31
CA GLU A 170 -0.06 14.50 -20.67
C GLU A 170 -0.94 15.29 -21.63
N HIS A 171 -2.26 15.12 -21.50
CA HIS A 171 -3.25 15.71 -22.39
C HIS A 171 -4.17 16.58 -21.55
N THR A 172 -4.11 17.89 -21.73
CA THR A 172 -5.00 18.82 -21.02
C THR A 172 -5.57 19.86 -21.98
N VAL A 173 -6.77 20.30 -21.65
CA VAL A 173 -7.47 21.38 -22.33
C VAL A 173 -8.05 22.24 -21.22
N GLU A 174 -7.66 23.50 -21.16
CA GLU A 174 -8.12 24.43 -20.14
C GLU A 174 -8.51 25.75 -20.81
N GLY A 175 -9.73 26.23 -20.62
CA GLY A 175 -10.16 27.47 -21.22
C GLY A 175 -11.58 27.88 -20.88
N ARG A 176 -12.07 28.85 -21.64
CA ARG A 176 -13.35 29.52 -21.42
C ARG A 176 -14.14 29.68 -22.69
N PHE A 177 -15.46 29.48 -22.59
CA PHE A 177 -16.42 29.84 -23.62
C PHE A 177 -16.95 31.25 -23.37
N ASP A 178 -17.02 32.06 -24.43
CA ASP A 178 -17.69 33.36 -24.40
C ASP A 178 -19.21 33.26 -24.64
N ASP A 179 -19.92 34.40 -24.58
CA ASP A 179 -21.38 34.47 -24.79
C ASP A 179 -21.82 34.11 -26.22
N ASN A 180 -20.89 34.03 -27.16
CA ASN A 180 -21.11 33.62 -28.54
C ASN A 180 -20.76 32.13 -28.77
N GLY A 181 -20.28 31.43 -27.74
CA GLY A 181 -19.88 30.04 -27.81
C GLY A 181 -18.50 29.81 -28.41
N VAL A 182 -17.67 30.85 -28.53
CA VAL A 182 -16.27 30.73 -28.94
C VAL A 182 -15.44 30.27 -27.74
N PHE A 183 -14.72 29.17 -27.90
CA PHE A 183 -13.79 28.66 -26.90
C PHE A 183 -12.41 29.31 -27.08
N ARG A 184 -11.81 29.77 -25.98
CA ARG A 184 -10.41 30.20 -25.90
C ARG A 184 -9.72 29.46 -24.77
N GLY A 185 -8.66 28.74 -25.06
CA GLY A 185 -7.98 27.94 -24.04
C GLY A 185 -6.63 27.39 -24.48
N VAL A 186 -5.85 26.94 -23.50
CA VAL A 186 -4.57 26.29 -23.69
C VAL A 186 -4.78 24.80 -23.91
N VAL A 187 -4.04 24.23 -24.86
CA VAL A 187 -4.07 22.80 -25.17
C VAL A 187 -2.68 22.21 -24.96
N ARG A 188 -2.59 21.16 -24.16
CA ARG A 188 -1.38 20.35 -23.96
C ARG A 188 -1.61 18.97 -24.52
N ALA A 189 -0.65 18.43 -25.26
CA ALA A 189 -0.67 17.07 -25.76
C ALA A 189 0.69 16.41 -25.58
N PHE A 190 0.71 15.17 -25.08
CA PHE A 190 1.94 14.43 -24.77
C PHE A 190 2.92 15.23 -23.88
N GLY A 191 2.38 16.02 -22.94
CA GLY A 191 3.16 16.87 -22.03
C GLY A 191 3.73 18.14 -22.68
N GLN A 192 3.48 18.38 -23.97
CA GLN A 192 3.91 19.59 -24.66
C GLN A 192 2.79 20.62 -24.72
N ASP A 193 3.10 21.83 -24.28
CA ASP A 193 2.19 22.96 -24.35
C ASP A 193 2.11 23.49 -25.80
N LEU A 194 0.93 23.37 -26.41
CA LEU A 194 0.68 23.86 -27.77
C LEU A 194 0.25 25.34 -27.78
N GLY A 195 0.09 25.96 -26.61
CA GLY A 195 -0.34 27.33 -26.42
C GLY A 195 -1.84 27.53 -26.59
N GLU A 196 -2.25 28.81 -26.65
CA GLU A 196 -3.65 29.19 -26.75
C GLU A 196 -4.25 28.84 -28.12
N ARG A 197 -5.48 28.34 -28.12
CA ARG A 197 -6.29 28.00 -29.28
C ARG A 197 -7.66 28.66 -29.18
N ILE A 198 -8.10 29.23 -30.30
CA ILE A 198 -9.42 29.86 -30.44
C ILE A 198 -10.26 28.98 -31.36
N ILE A 199 -11.34 28.42 -30.83
CA ILE A 199 -12.21 27.48 -31.56
C ILE A 199 -13.62 28.09 -31.63
N PRO A 200 -14.08 28.52 -32.82
CA PRO A 200 -15.45 29.00 -32.98
C PRO A 200 -16.45 27.84 -32.90
N PRO A 201 -17.71 28.11 -32.50
CA PRO A 201 -18.74 27.09 -32.44
C PRO A 201 -19.08 26.57 -33.83
N GLN A 202 -19.31 25.26 -33.97
CA GLN A 202 -19.69 24.67 -35.26
C GLN A 202 -21.10 25.07 -35.72
N ARG A 203 -21.92 25.55 -34.79
CA ARG A 203 -23.31 25.93 -35.03
C ARG A 203 -23.60 27.29 -34.38
N PRO A 204 -24.41 28.14 -35.03
CA PRO A 204 -24.78 29.43 -34.45
C PRO A 204 -25.69 29.23 -33.23
N LEU A 205 -25.40 29.97 -32.15
CA LEU A 205 -26.22 29.93 -30.93
C LEU A 205 -27.61 30.56 -31.14
N PRO A 206 -28.61 30.15 -30.33
CA PRO A 206 -29.93 30.78 -30.33
C PRO A 206 -29.86 32.29 -30.03
N LYS A 207 -30.71 33.09 -30.69
CA LYS A 207 -30.76 34.54 -30.49
C LYS A 207 -31.44 34.96 -29.17
N GLY A 208 -32.32 34.11 -28.62
CA GLY A 208 -33.08 34.43 -27.40
C GLY A 208 -32.22 34.41 -26.14
N ARG A 209 -32.28 35.47 -25.32
CA ARG A 209 -31.46 35.61 -24.10
C ARG A 209 -31.70 34.50 -23.06
N GLY A 210 -32.91 33.96 -22.98
CA GLY A 210 -33.25 32.84 -22.08
C GLY A 210 -32.85 31.45 -22.61
N ASP A 211 -32.45 31.37 -23.88
CA ASP A 211 -32.07 30.12 -24.55
C ASP A 211 -30.55 29.95 -24.66
N LYS A 212 -29.78 30.98 -24.30
CA LYS A 212 -28.32 30.96 -24.35
C LYS A 212 -27.74 30.35 -23.07
N PRO A 213 -26.68 29.53 -23.17
CA PRO A 213 -25.95 29.03 -22.01
C PRO A 213 -25.18 30.13 -21.27
N GLY A 214 -24.72 31.18 -21.97
CA GLY A 214 -23.83 32.23 -21.42
C GLY A 214 -22.37 31.78 -21.39
N ALA A 215 -21.45 32.66 -20.95
CA ALA A 215 -20.04 32.31 -20.76
C ALA A 215 -19.82 31.31 -19.61
N PHE A 216 -18.90 30.36 -19.79
CA PHE A 216 -18.56 29.34 -18.78
C PHE A 216 -17.13 28.82 -18.97
N ASP A 217 -16.53 28.30 -17.90
CA ASP A 217 -15.17 27.76 -17.89
C ASP A 217 -15.21 26.24 -18.07
N PHE A 218 -14.23 25.70 -18.78
CA PHE A 218 -14.15 24.28 -19.09
C PHE A 218 -12.69 23.81 -19.07
N ALA A 219 -12.44 22.74 -18.33
CA ALA A 219 -11.17 22.04 -18.34
C ALA A 219 -11.39 20.53 -18.42
N ILE A 220 -10.56 19.83 -19.19
CA ILE A 220 -10.53 18.37 -19.22
C ILE A 220 -9.11 17.88 -19.46
N GLY A 221 -8.72 16.82 -18.75
CA GLY A 221 -7.39 16.27 -18.80
C GLY A 221 -7.40 14.75 -18.69
N THR A 222 -6.46 14.10 -19.36
CA THR A 222 -6.25 12.65 -19.32
C THR A 222 -4.79 12.32 -19.64
N PHE A 223 -4.46 11.04 -19.60
CA PHE A 223 -3.15 10.49 -19.93
C PHE A 223 -3.30 9.21 -20.75
N GLU A 224 -2.23 8.79 -21.41
CA GLU A 224 -2.20 7.55 -22.18
C GLU A 224 -2.38 6.34 -21.27
N GLN A 225 -3.47 5.61 -21.47
CA GLN A 225 -3.87 4.51 -20.59
C GLN A 225 -2.92 3.32 -20.65
N LEU A 226 -2.24 3.13 -21.79
CA LEU A 226 -1.19 2.13 -21.93
C LEU A 226 0.15 2.75 -21.52
N ALA A 227 0.79 2.21 -20.48
CA ALA A 227 2.11 2.65 -20.03
C ALA A 227 3.16 2.67 -21.16
N ALA A 228 3.03 1.79 -22.16
CA ALA A 228 3.92 1.77 -23.32
C ALA A 228 3.82 3.04 -24.19
N ASN A 229 2.64 3.68 -24.22
CA ASN A 229 2.36 4.85 -25.03
C ASN A 229 2.55 6.16 -24.24
N SER A 230 2.66 6.07 -22.92
CA SER A 230 2.77 7.22 -22.05
C SER A 230 4.19 7.80 -22.07
N THR A 231 4.24 9.12 -22.04
CA THR A 231 5.42 9.94 -21.77
C THR A 231 5.83 9.92 -20.29
N HIS A 232 4.94 9.56 -19.37
CA HIS A 232 5.28 9.38 -17.96
C HIS A 232 6.13 8.14 -17.72
N ASN A 233 6.90 8.17 -16.62
CA ASN A 233 7.58 6.98 -16.12
C ASN A 233 6.56 5.98 -15.54
N ALA A 234 6.99 4.75 -15.35
CA ALA A 234 6.10 3.66 -14.93
C ALA A 234 5.58 3.78 -13.48
N ARG A 235 6.12 4.68 -12.65
CA ARG A 235 5.60 4.96 -11.30
C ARG A 235 4.46 5.98 -11.38
N ARG A 236 4.73 7.14 -11.98
CA ARG A 236 3.73 8.20 -12.16
C ARG A 236 2.52 7.72 -12.97
N HIS A 237 2.73 6.88 -13.99
CA HIS A 237 1.62 6.28 -14.74
C HIS A 237 0.69 5.44 -13.86
N LYS A 238 1.26 4.66 -12.92
CA LYS A 238 0.49 3.85 -11.96
C LYS A 238 -0.24 4.75 -10.97
N ASP A 239 0.43 5.76 -10.42
CA ASP A 239 -0.17 6.72 -9.49
C ASP A 239 -1.37 7.44 -10.13
N LEU A 240 -1.24 7.86 -11.41
CA LEU A 240 -2.32 8.48 -12.18
C LEU A 240 -3.48 7.50 -12.46
N ALA A 241 -3.19 6.21 -12.69
CA ALA A 241 -4.20 5.17 -12.85
C ALA A 241 -5.01 4.98 -11.56
N ASP A 242 -4.35 4.93 -10.41
CA ASP A 242 -5.03 4.81 -9.12
C ASP A 242 -5.83 6.08 -8.78
N GLN A 243 -5.33 7.27 -9.16
CA GLN A 243 -6.04 8.54 -9.00
C GLN A 243 -7.28 8.62 -9.91
N VAL A 244 -7.21 8.17 -11.17
CA VAL A 244 -8.35 8.29 -12.08
C VAL A 244 -9.48 7.34 -11.71
N ASP A 245 -9.18 6.18 -11.14
CA ASP A 245 -10.20 5.26 -10.63
C ASP A 245 -10.99 5.87 -9.45
N LYS A 246 -10.35 6.72 -8.64
CA LYS A 246 -10.98 7.38 -7.48
C LYS A 246 -11.64 8.71 -7.82
N TYR A 247 -10.96 9.54 -8.62
CA TYR A 247 -11.31 10.94 -8.84
C TYR A 247 -11.73 11.25 -10.28
N GLY A 248 -11.72 10.26 -11.18
CA GLY A 248 -12.12 10.41 -12.58
C GLY A 248 -13.58 10.80 -12.73
N GLY A 249 -13.87 11.57 -13.77
CA GLY A 249 -15.19 12.11 -14.06
C GLY A 249 -15.13 13.58 -14.46
N VAL A 250 -16.04 13.97 -15.35
CA VAL A 250 -16.26 15.38 -15.68
C VAL A 250 -17.31 15.97 -14.75
N ARG A 251 -16.87 16.77 -13.78
CA ARG A 251 -17.71 17.41 -12.76
C ARG A 251 -18.25 18.75 -13.26
N VAL A 252 -19.46 19.08 -12.80
CA VAL A 252 -20.12 20.35 -13.11
C VAL A 252 -20.22 21.18 -11.84
N TYR A 253 -19.75 22.41 -11.89
CA TYR A 253 -19.72 23.34 -10.78
C TYR A 253 -20.55 24.59 -11.09
N ARG A 254 -21.25 25.04 -10.06
CA ARG A 254 -21.99 26.28 -10.08
C ARG A 254 -21.60 27.11 -8.88
N ASP A 255 -21.13 28.33 -9.13
CA ASP A 255 -20.67 29.25 -8.08
C ASP A 255 -19.63 28.56 -7.14
N GLY A 256 -18.81 27.66 -7.70
CA GLY A 256 -17.76 26.90 -7.01
C GLY A 256 -18.21 25.63 -6.28
N LEU A 257 -19.51 25.32 -6.26
CA LEU A 257 -20.08 24.11 -5.66
C LEU A 257 -20.54 23.11 -6.72
N ARG A 258 -20.33 21.82 -6.47
CA ARG A 258 -20.70 20.75 -7.42
C ARG A 258 -22.22 20.64 -7.58
N VAL A 259 -22.68 20.52 -8.82
CA VAL A 259 -24.07 20.27 -9.18
C VAL A 259 -24.28 18.77 -9.36
N MET A 260 -24.93 18.14 -8.38
CA MET A 260 -25.29 16.71 -8.45
C MET A 260 -26.38 16.46 -9.51
N PRO A 261 -26.41 15.29 -10.18
CA PRO A 261 -25.51 14.13 -10.00
C PRO A 261 -24.22 14.19 -10.85
N TYR A 262 -23.98 15.27 -11.58
CA TYR A 262 -22.96 15.29 -12.64
C TYR A 262 -21.53 15.09 -12.10
N GLY A 263 -20.78 14.23 -12.78
CA GLY A 263 -19.41 13.86 -12.40
C GLY A 263 -19.28 12.53 -11.65
N SER A 264 -20.37 11.85 -11.28
CA SER A 264 -20.32 10.47 -10.78
C SER A 264 -20.15 9.48 -11.94
N ALA A 265 -19.75 8.24 -11.64
CA ALA A 265 -19.53 7.20 -12.65
C ALA A 265 -20.77 6.86 -13.51
N ASP A 266 -21.96 7.17 -13.01
CA ASP A 266 -23.26 6.88 -13.63
C ASP A 266 -23.87 8.11 -14.34
N ALA A 267 -23.36 9.31 -14.08
CA ALA A 267 -23.92 10.57 -14.57
C ALA A 267 -22.98 11.26 -15.57
N ASP A 268 -22.81 10.64 -16.73
CA ASP A 268 -22.07 11.18 -17.87
C ASP A 268 -22.87 12.29 -18.56
N PHE A 269 -22.68 13.53 -18.11
CA PHE A 269 -23.42 14.69 -18.58
C PHE A 269 -23.29 14.94 -20.09
N PHE A 270 -22.16 14.54 -20.69
CA PHE A 270 -21.86 14.77 -22.11
C PHE A 270 -22.02 13.51 -22.97
N ALA A 271 -22.44 12.38 -22.40
CA ALA A 271 -22.55 11.08 -23.08
C ALA A 271 -21.25 10.69 -23.82
N LEU A 272 -20.09 10.96 -23.20
CA LEU A 272 -18.77 10.61 -23.73
C LEU A 272 -18.63 9.09 -23.88
N GLU A 273 -19.05 8.30 -22.89
CA GLU A 273 -18.90 6.84 -22.91
C GLU A 273 -19.73 6.19 -24.03
N GLU A 274 -20.98 6.61 -24.21
CA GLU A 274 -21.86 6.08 -25.27
C GLU A 274 -21.29 6.38 -26.67
N LYS A 275 -20.74 7.58 -26.88
CA LYS A 275 -20.12 7.95 -28.16
C LYS A 275 -18.81 7.19 -28.39
N ARG A 276 -18.01 7.01 -27.34
CA ARG A 276 -16.74 6.29 -27.39
C ARG A 276 -16.91 4.80 -27.70
N GLN A 277 -17.99 4.17 -27.24
CA GLN A 277 -18.35 2.80 -27.63
C GLN A 277 -18.58 2.67 -29.14
N LYS A 278 -19.08 3.72 -29.81
CA LYS A 278 -19.30 3.73 -31.27
C LYS A 278 -18.00 3.88 -32.04
N HIS A 279 -17.09 4.76 -31.59
CA HIS A 279 -15.80 4.95 -32.25
C HIS A 279 -14.73 5.56 -31.31
N ALA A 280 -13.97 4.70 -30.63
CA ALA A 280 -13.03 5.13 -29.60
C ALA A 280 -11.92 6.09 -30.08
N GLY A 281 -11.53 6.01 -31.36
CA GLY A 281 -10.50 6.90 -31.93
C GLY A 281 -10.98 8.36 -32.12
N ARG A 282 -12.12 8.54 -32.79
CA ARG A 282 -12.78 9.84 -33.01
C ARG A 282 -13.31 10.47 -31.72
N TYR A 283 -13.74 9.64 -30.77
CA TYR A 283 -14.21 10.08 -29.46
C TYR A 283 -13.18 9.70 -28.39
N PHE A 284 -12.06 10.43 -28.40
CA PHE A 284 -10.89 10.16 -27.55
C PHE A 284 -11.21 10.19 -26.04
N TRP A 285 -11.90 11.24 -25.61
CA TRP A 285 -12.21 11.50 -24.20
C TRP A 285 -13.19 10.47 -23.62
N ALA A 286 -12.89 9.98 -22.43
CA ALA A 286 -13.75 9.06 -21.68
C ALA A 286 -14.08 9.67 -20.32
N HIS A 287 -15.35 9.64 -19.92
CA HIS A 287 -15.80 10.22 -18.65
C HIS A 287 -15.05 9.61 -17.48
N ARG A 288 -14.94 8.28 -17.42
CA ARG A 288 -14.30 7.57 -16.30
C ARG A 288 -12.78 7.66 -16.29
N ARG A 289 -12.16 8.09 -17.39
CA ARG A 289 -10.69 8.15 -17.53
C ARG A 289 -10.16 9.58 -17.73
N SER A 290 -11.00 10.58 -17.45
CA SER A 290 -10.63 11.97 -17.57
C SER A 290 -10.95 12.70 -16.29
N PHE A 291 -10.12 13.66 -15.94
CA PHE A 291 -10.42 14.65 -14.91
C PHE A 291 -11.03 15.85 -15.62
N GLY A 292 -12.27 16.22 -15.30
CA GLY A 292 -12.94 17.31 -15.99
C GLY A 292 -13.71 18.23 -15.07
N ARG A 293 -13.81 19.48 -15.52
CA ARG A 293 -14.46 20.60 -14.86
C ARG A 293 -15.29 21.36 -15.90
N LEU A 294 -16.55 21.62 -15.57
CA LEU A 294 -17.39 22.62 -16.22
C LEU A 294 -17.88 23.58 -15.13
N ALA A 295 -17.43 24.83 -15.14
CA ALA A 295 -17.80 25.80 -14.11
C ALA A 295 -18.59 26.98 -14.70
N PHE A 296 -19.69 27.35 -14.05
CA PHE A 296 -20.50 28.52 -14.42
C PHE A 296 -21.10 29.19 -13.18
N SER A 297 -21.76 30.34 -13.36
CA SER A 297 -22.31 31.12 -12.23
C SER A 297 -23.78 31.43 -12.41
N ARG A 298 -24.52 31.60 -11.30
CA ARG A 298 -25.94 32.00 -11.38
C ARG A 298 -26.13 33.38 -12.03
N ALA A 299 -25.20 34.30 -11.77
CA ALA A 299 -25.28 35.68 -12.25
C ALA A 299 -25.10 35.78 -13.77
N ASN A 300 -24.12 35.06 -14.32
CA ASN A 300 -23.78 35.14 -15.74
C ASN A 300 -24.59 34.16 -16.61
N ASN A 301 -25.21 33.13 -16.02
CA ASN A 301 -25.89 32.06 -16.76
C ASN A 301 -27.37 31.90 -16.35
N PRO A 302 -28.24 32.91 -16.57
CA PRO A 302 -29.64 32.87 -16.14
C PRO A 302 -30.50 31.83 -16.90
N GLY A 303 -30.04 31.38 -18.07
CA GLY A 303 -30.66 30.31 -18.86
C GLY A 303 -30.49 28.92 -18.24
N LEU A 304 -29.47 28.72 -17.39
CA LEU A 304 -29.23 27.46 -16.70
C LEU A 304 -30.01 27.47 -15.37
N ARG A 305 -31.16 26.80 -15.36
CA ARG A 305 -32.08 26.75 -14.21
C ARG A 305 -31.92 25.44 -13.45
N ASP A 306 -31.99 25.49 -12.12
CA ASP A 306 -31.98 24.29 -11.28
C ASP A 306 -33.36 23.62 -11.27
N LYS A 307 -33.37 22.30 -11.10
CA LYS A 307 -34.60 21.58 -10.78
C LYS A 307 -35.11 21.98 -9.39
N ALA A 308 -36.40 21.74 -9.12
CA ALA A 308 -37.04 22.08 -7.86
C ALA A 308 -36.35 21.41 -6.64
N GLY A 309 -35.84 20.19 -6.82
CA GLY A 309 -35.07 19.47 -5.80
C GLY A 309 -33.62 19.93 -5.64
N ARG A 310 -33.16 20.93 -6.41
CA ARG A 310 -31.75 21.38 -6.49
C ARG A 310 -30.74 20.30 -6.87
N GLU A 311 -31.23 19.13 -7.27
CA GLU A 311 -30.48 18.04 -7.88
C GLU A 311 -30.54 18.17 -9.40
N GLY A 312 -29.54 18.83 -9.96
CA GLY A 312 -29.32 18.92 -11.40
C GLY A 312 -30.01 20.10 -12.07
N LEU A 313 -29.76 20.21 -13.37
CA LEU A 313 -30.27 21.30 -14.21
C LEU A 313 -31.58 20.91 -14.88
N VAL A 314 -32.46 21.89 -15.08
CA VAL A 314 -33.65 21.76 -15.91
C VAL A 314 -33.20 21.49 -17.34
N GLU A 315 -33.77 20.46 -17.96
CA GLU A 315 -33.58 20.19 -19.38
C GLU A 315 -34.34 21.24 -20.19
N ASN A 316 -33.62 22.29 -20.59
CA ASN A 316 -34.15 23.36 -21.41
C ASN A 316 -33.24 23.54 -22.63
N ARG A 317 -33.47 24.60 -23.42
CA ARG A 317 -32.64 24.85 -24.60
C ARG A 317 -31.21 25.21 -24.22
N ALA A 318 -31.02 26.09 -23.24
CA ALA A 318 -29.69 26.51 -22.79
C ALA A 318 -28.80 25.35 -22.32
N SER A 319 -29.32 24.42 -21.52
CA SER A 319 -28.57 23.25 -21.06
C SER A 319 -28.26 22.23 -22.17
N ARG A 320 -29.09 22.16 -23.22
CA ARG A 320 -28.79 21.36 -24.43
C ARG A 320 -27.71 22.01 -25.28
N GLU A 321 -27.78 23.32 -25.51
CA GLU A 321 -26.76 24.04 -26.28
C GLU A 321 -25.39 23.98 -25.59
N LEU A 322 -25.34 24.10 -24.26
CA LEU A 322 -24.11 23.91 -23.48
C LEU A 322 -23.47 22.54 -23.75
N ARG A 323 -24.29 21.47 -23.68
CA ARG A 323 -23.81 20.09 -23.95
C ARG A 323 -23.26 19.97 -25.37
N LEU A 324 -23.94 20.55 -26.36
CA LEU A 324 -23.50 20.50 -27.76
C LEU A 324 -22.19 21.26 -27.98
N LEU A 325 -22.03 22.45 -27.41
CA LEU A 325 -20.80 23.24 -27.53
C LEU A 325 -19.57 22.47 -27.02
N VAL A 326 -19.67 21.87 -25.84
CA VAL A 326 -18.58 21.07 -25.27
C VAL A 326 -18.33 19.81 -26.10
N GLN A 327 -19.38 19.10 -26.51
CA GLN A 327 -19.22 17.90 -27.36
C GLN A 327 -18.53 18.22 -28.69
N ASP A 328 -18.91 19.31 -29.36
CA ASP A 328 -18.32 19.74 -30.63
C ASP A 328 -16.84 20.15 -30.44
N LEU A 329 -16.52 20.82 -29.33
CA LEU A 329 -15.14 21.13 -28.94
C LEU A 329 -14.30 19.85 -28.78
N LEU A 330 -14.79 18.88 -27.99
CA LEU A 330 -14.07 17.63 -27.71
C LEU A 330 -13.83 16.80 -28.98
N ILE A 331 -14.80 16.76 -29.90
CA ILE A 331 -14.64 16.07 -31.19
C ILE A 331 -13.58 16.75 -32.04
N LYS A 332 -13.58 18.09 -32.09
CA LYS A 332 -12.58 18.84 -32.85
C LYS A 332 -11.17 18.65 -32.27
N LEU A 333 -11.01 18.78 -30.96
CA LEU A 333 -9.72 18.56 -30.30
C LEU A 333 -9.22 17.12 -30.45
N ALA A 334 -10.12 16.14 -30.43
CA ALA A 334 -9.77 14.76 -30.74
C ALA A 334 -9.29 14.61 -32.20
N ALA A 335 -9.94 15.22 -33.18
CA ALA A 335 -9.48 15.15 -34.57
C ALA A 335 -8.13 15.86 -34.78
N ASP A 336 -7.92 17.00 -34.12
CA ASP A 336 -6.77 17.86 -34.35
C ASP A 336 -5.50 17.38 -33.58
N TYR A 337 -5.65 16.85 -32.36
CA TYR A 337 -4.50 16.62 -31.45
C TYR A 337 -4.46 15.25 -30.76
N PHE A 338 -5.61 14.69 -30.34
CA PHE A 338 -5.61 13.57 -29.39
C PHE A 338 -6.05 12.22 -29.93
N GLY A 339 -7.00 12.21 -30.86
CA GLY A 339 -7.66 11.02 -31.39
C GLY A 339 -6.80 10.30 -32.42
N THR A 340 -7.29 9.15 -32.90
CA THR A 340 -6.56 8.29 -33.85
C THR A 340 -6.19 9.00 -35.16
N ASP A 341 -7.03 9.94 -35.61
CA ASP A 341 -6.84 10.67 -36.85
C ASP A 341 -5.92 11.91 -36.70
N ALA A 342 -5.43 12.19 -35.49
CA ALA A 342 -4.56 13.34 -35.24
C ALA A 342 -3.20 13.17 -35.95
N PRO A 343 -2.73 14.16 -36.74
CA PRO A 343 -1.56 13.99 -37.61
C PRO A 343 -0.27 13.57 -36.89
N GLU A 344 0.00 14.14 -35.72
CA GLU A 344 1.25 13.89 -34.98
C GLU A 344 1.18 12.67 -34.05
N ARG A 345 -0.02 12.16 -33.72
CA ARG A 345 -0.19 11.12 -32.69
C ARG A 345 0.57 9.81 -33.00
N PRO A 346 0.52 9.24 -34.21
CA PRO A 346 1.21 7.97 -34.50
C PRO A 346 2.73 8.07 -34.26
N GLU A 347 3.33 9.20 -34.64
CA GLU A 347 4.77 9.45 -34.47
C GLU A 347 5.13 9.57 -32.98
N ARG A 348 4.37 10.38 -32.22
CA ARG A 348 4.58 10.55 -30.77
C ARG A 348 4.45 9.24 -29.98
N ILE A 349 3.46 8.41 -30.32
CA ILE A 349 3.29 7.10 -29.67
C ILE A 349 4.47 6.18 -30.01
N ALA A 350 4.92 6.16 -31.27
CA ALA A 350 6.06 5.34 -31.67
C ALA A 350 7.34 5.76 -30.94
N GLU A 351 7.58 7.07 -30.78
CA GLU A 351 8.68 7.61 -29.98
C GLU A 351 8.61 7.17 -28.51
N ALA A 352 7.44 7.34 -27.88
CA ALA A 352 7.22 6.95 -26.48
C ALA A 352 7.43 5.44 -26.29
N GLN A 353 6.89 4.61 -27.18
CA GLN A 353 7.08 3.16 -27.15
C GLN A 353 8.56 2.79 -27.32
N LYS A 354 9.26 3.38 -28.28
CA LYS A 354 10.70 3.12 -28.51
C LYS A 354 11.52 3.49 -27.29
N ARG A 355 11.26 4.66 -26.69
CA ARG A 355 11.93 5.14 -25.49
C ARG A 355 11.67 4.24 -24.29
N ASN A 356 10.40 3.88 -24.05
CA ASN A 356 10.00 3.05 -22.91
C ASN A 356 10.53 1.61 -23.06
N GLN A 357 10.54 1.05 -24.28
CA GLN A 357 11.17 -0.24 -24.56
C GLN A 357 12.68 -0.21 -24.37
N LYS A 358 13.37 0.85 -24.81
CA LYS A 358 14.81 1.03 -24.60
C LYS A 358 15.13 1.13 -23.10
N GLY A 359 14.35 1.90 -22.35
CA GLY A 359 14.46 2.01 -20.90
C GLY A 359 14.26 0.67 -20.19
N LYS A 360 13.21 -0.08 -20.55
CA LYS A 360 12.96 -1.42 -20.00
C LYS A 360 14.09 -2.40 -20.31
N LYS A 361 14.58 -2.44 -21.56
CA LYS A 361 15.72 -3.29 -21.95
C LYS A 361 17.00 -2.92 -21.20
N ALA A 362 17.27 -1.63 -21.00
CA ALA A 362 18.42 -1.16 -20.25
C ALA A 362 18.32 -1.55 -18.76
N ALA A 363 17.15 -1.39 -18.14
CA ALA A 363 16.91 -1.83 -16.76
C ALA A 363 17.06 -3.36 -16.62
N ASP A 364 16.49 -4.14 -17.55
CA ASP A 364 16.63 -5.61 -17.56
C ASP A 364 18.09 -6.04 -17.75
N GLN A 365 18.86 -5.34 -18.59
CA GLN A 365 20.29 -5.59 -18.79
C GLN A 365 21.11 -5.24 -17.55
N ALA A 366 20.87 -4.08 -16.93
CA ALA A 366 21.53 -3.67 -15.70
C ALA A 366 21.24 -4.68 -14.57
N ARG A 367 19.99 -5.13 -14.44
CA ARG A 367 19.60 -6.16 -13.47
C ARG A 367 20.32 -7.49 -13.71
N LYS A 368 20.40 -7.94 -14.97
CA LYS A 368 21.12 -9.18 -15.32
C LYS A 368 22.62 -9.04 -15.08
N ALA A 369 23.21 -7.89 -15.41
CA ALA A 369 24.61 -7.60 -15.17
C ALA A 369 24.92 -7.60 -13.66
N ARG A 370 24.12 -6.92 -12.83
CA ARG A 370 24.26 -6.92 -11.36
C ARG A 370 24.17 -8.33 -10.77
N LYS A 371 23.17 -9.12 -11.20
CA LYS A 371 23.03 -10.52 -10.75
C LYS A 371 24.19 -11.42 -11.22
N SER A 372 24.71 -11.20 -12.43
CA SER A 372 25.85 -11.94 -12.96
C SER A 372 27.15 -11.58 -12.24
N ALA A 373 27.39 -10.29 -12.03
CA ALA A 373 28.53 -9.78 -11.27
C ALA A 373 28.52 -10.32 -9.85
N PHE A 374 27.37 -10.28 -9.16
CA PHE A 374 27.22 -10.86 -7.83
C PHE A 374 27.48 -12.37 -7.80
N ARG A 375 27.05 -13.13 -8.82
CA ARG A 375 27.36 -14.57 -8.91
C ARG A 375 28.84 -14.86 -9.12
N GLN A 376 29.52 -14.08 -9.96
CA GLN A 376 30.97 -14.21 -10.17
C GLN A 376 31.73 -13.86 -8.91
N TYR A 377 31.33 -12.77 -8.26
CA TYR A 377 31.81 -12.38 -6.94
C TYR A 377 31.66 -13.52 -5.94
N LEU A 378 30.45 -14.05 -5.78
CA LEU A 378 30.15 -15.13 -4.84
C LEU A 378 31.01 -16.37 -5.10
N ALA A 379 31.15 -16.78 -6.36
CA ALA A 379 32.01 -17.90 -6.72
C ALA A 379 33.48 -17.66 -6.37
N SER A 380 34.00 -16.45 -6.58
CA SER A 380 35.38 -16.10 -6.25
C SER A 380 35.62 -16.02 -4.73
N ALA A 381 34.69 -15.42 -4.00
CA ALA A 381 34.77 -15.25 -2.56
C ALA A 381 34.68 -16.59 -1.83
N SER A 382 33.76 -17.47 -2.23
CA SER A 382 33.63 -18.83 -1.66
C SER A 382 34.86 -19.71 -1.84
N VAL A 383 35.71 -19.45 -2.85
CA VAL A 383 36.99 -20.17 -3.03
C VAL A 383 38.10 -19.60 -2.14
N ARG A 384 38.11 -18.28 -1.94
CA ARG A 384 39.15 -17.60 -1.13
C ARG A 384 38.91 -17.77 0.37
N MET A 385 37.64 -17.75 0.79
CA MET A 385 37.26 -17.66 2.20
C MET A 385 37.83 -18.77 3.08
N PRO A 386 37.83 -20.07 2.68
CA PRO A 386 38.41 -21.13 3.52
C PRO A 386 39.88 -20.89 3.89
N SER A 387 40.66 -20.31 2.97
CA SER A 387 42.07 -19.98 3.22
C SER A 387 42.25 -18.80 4.18
N ILE A 388 41.33 -17.84 4.13
CA ILE A 388 41.30 -16.65 5.00
C ILE A 388 40.91 -17.09 6.42
N SER A 389 39.87 -17.92 6.55
CA SER A 389 39.43 -18.48 7.83
C SER A 389 40.52 -19.32 8.48
N GLN A 390 41.25 -20.15 7.71
CA GLN A 390 42.37 -20.92 8.26
C GLN A 390 43.50 -20.02 8.77
N ARG A 391 43.80 -18.90 8.09
CA ARG A 391 44.78 -17.93 8.59
C ARG A 391 44.33 -17.28 9.89
N ALA A 392 43.08 -16.85 9.97
CA ALA A 392 42.50 -16.27 11.19
C ALA A 392 42.59 -17.24 12.37
N ARG A 393 42.20 -18.51 12.17
CA ARG A 393 42.32 -19.58 13.19
C ARG A 393 43.77 -19.81 13.61
N ASN A 394 44.70 -19.92 12.65
CA ASN A 394 46.12 -20.14 12.97
C ASN A 394 46.72 -19.00 13.82
N VAL A 395 46.30 -17.76 13.60
CA VAL A 395 46.76 -16.62 14.42
C VAL A 395 46.13 -16.67 15.81
N ALA A 396 44.84 -16.96 15.90
CA ALA A 396 44.13 -17.13 17.17
C ALA A 396 44.77 -18.24 18.02
N ASP A 397 45.02 -19.42 17.45
CA ASP A 397 45.65 -20.56 18.13
C ASP A 397 47.05 -20.20 18.67
N LYS A 398 47.86 -19.47 17.89
CA LYS A 398 49.19 -19.00 18.32
C LYS A 398 49.12 -17.97 19.47
N LEU A 399 48.01 -17.23 19.59
CA LEU A 399 47.81 -16.23 20.64
C LEU A 399 47.25 -16.85 21.93
N ASP A 400 46.42 -17.90 21.82
CA ASP A 400 45.87 -18.64 22.96
C ASP A 400 46.91 -19.52 23.67
N ASP A 401 47.98 -19.93 22.97
CA ASP A 401 49.12 -20.65 23.55
C ASP A 401 50.03 -19.72 24.39
N ALA A 402 49.44 -19.12 25.43
CA ALA A 402 49.98 -18.01 26.24
C ALA A 402 51.23 -18.34 27.09
N ASN A 403 51.78 -19.56 27.00
CA ASN A 403 52.98 -19.98 27.74
C ASN A 403 54.30 -19.88 26.94
N THR A 404 54.22 -19.52 25.67
CA THR A 404 55.39 -19.28 24.81
C THR A 404 55.37 -17.84 24.32
N LEU A 405 55.60 -16.87 25.22
CA LEU A 405 55.75 -15.46 24.81
C LEU A 405 56.86 -15.37 23.75
N PRO A 406 56.54 -14.98 22.52
CA PRO A 406 57.50 -14.93 21.46
C PRO A 406 58.09 -13.50 21.43
N ASP A 407 59.29 -13.39 20.89
CA ASP A 407 60.09 -12.17 20.79
C ASP A 407 59.29 -10.96 20.25
N ARG A 408 59.79 -9.74 20.45
CA ARG A 408 59.18 -8.49 19.95
C ARG A 408 58.93 -8.55 18.44
N ASP A 409 59.80 -9.26 17.72
CA ASP A 409 59.70 -9.52 16.29
C ASP A 409 58.58 -10.49 15.91
N ALA A 410 58.26 -11.45 16.78
CA ALA A 410 57.18 -12.41 16.54
C ALA A 410 55.79 -11.78 16.75
N LEU A 411 55.64 -10.87 17.71
CA LEU A 411 54.41 -10.07 17.86
C LEU A 411 54.18 -9.17 16.63
N ALA A 412 55.25 -8.58 16.09
CA ALA A 412 55.17 -7.78 14.86
C ALA A 412 54.76 -8.61 13.63
N LEU A 413 55.23 -9.87 13.53
CA LEU A 413 54.82 -10.80 12.48
C LEU A 413 53.34 -11.19 12.59
N LEU A 414 52.86 -11.54 13.79
CA LEU A 414 51.44 -11.87 14.01
C LEU A 414 50.51 -10.68 13.71
N ARG A 415 50.94 -9.46 14.06
CA ARG A 415 50.24 -8.23 13.70
C ARG A 415 50.10 -8.09 12.18
N GLY A 416 51.19 -8.32 11.44
CA GLY A 416 51.18 -8.28 9.97
C GLY A 416 50.26 -9.34 9.36
N GLU A 417 50.23 -10.55 9.93
CA GLU A 417 49.28 -11.60 9.51
C GLU A 417 47.81 -11.19 9.76
N LEU A 418 47.51 -10.56 10.89
CA LEU A 418 46.17 -10.05 11.23
C LEU A 418 45.70 -8.94 10.28
N GLU A 419 46.54 -7.93 10.06
CA GLU A 419 46.23 -6.80 9.17
C GLU A 419 46.00 -7.29 7.73
N ARG A 420 46.81 -8.25 7.27
CA ARG A 420 46.61 -8.89 5.96
C ARG A 420 45.30 -9.68 5.90
N THR A 421 45.01 -10.47 6.92
CA THR A 421 43.77 -11.27 6.98
C THR A 421 42.54 -10.36 7.00
N ARG A 422 42.59 -9.25 7.75
CA ARG A 422 41.55 -8.23 7.77
C ARG A 422 41.32 -7.55 6.42
N ALA A 423 42.40 -7.19 5.72
CA ALA A 423 42.31 -6.63 4.37
C ALA A 423 41.68 -7.63 3.39
N GLU A 424 42.07 -8.91 3.46
CA GLU A 424 41.49 -9.95 2.61
C GLU A 424 40.01 -10.25 2.94
N ILE A 425 39.59 -10.13 4.22
CA ILE A 425 38.18 -10.19 4.62
C ILE A 425 37.39 -9.04 4.01
N ALA A 426 37.93 -7.81 4.06
CA ALA A 426 37.28 -6.64 3.49
C ALA A 426 37.08 -6.76 1.97
N GLU A 427 38.03 -7.37 1.25
CA GLU A 427 37.90 -7.65 -0.19
C GLU A 427 36.82 -8.67 -0.54
N VAL A 428 36.52 -9.60 0.37
CA VAL A 428 35.49 -10.65 0.18
C VAL A 428 34.19 -10.33 0.91
N THR A 429 34.03 -9.11 1.42
CA THR A 429 32.79 -8.61 2.02
C THR A 429 31.98 -7.86 0.96
N PRO A 430 30.73 -8.24 0.67
CA PRO A 430 29.96 -7.63 -0.42
C PRO A 430 29.46 -6.24 -0.02
N LEU A 431 29.65 -5.26 -0.91
CA LEU A 431 29.13 -3.90 -0.74
C LEU A 431 27.64 -3.78 -1.05
N ASP A 432 27.13 -4.62 -1.95
CA ASP A 432 25.75 -4.54 -2.42
C ASP A 432 25.20 -5.95 -2.74
N VAL A 433 24.14 -6.35 -2.02
CA VAL A 433 23.55 -7.70 -2.10
C VAL A 433 22.16 -7.60 -2.72
N PRO A 434 21.91 -8.25 -3.88
CA PRO A 434 20.58 -8.24 -4.48
C PRO A 434 19.53 -8.92 -3.58
N ASN A 435 18.35 -8.31 -3.42
CA ASN A 435 17.23 -8.84 -2.61
C ASN A 435 16.71 -10.23 -2.98
N ASN A 436 16.97 -10.71 -4.21
CA ASN A 436 16.53 -12.03 -4.67
C ASN A 436 17.65 -12.82 -5.34
N LEU A 437 18.34 -13.60 -4.51
CA LEU A 437 19.46 -14.45 -4.88
C LEU A 437 19.01 -15.79 -5.50
N GLY A 438 17.78 -16.23 -5.24
CA GLY A 438 17.27 -17.53 -5.70
C GLY A 438 18.16 -18.68 -5.23
N GLU A 439 18.62 -19.53 -6.15
CA GLU A 439 19.51 -20.66 -5.85
C GLU A 439 20.84 -20.26 -5.17
N ALA A 440 21.30 -19.01 -5.34
CA ALA A 440 22.55 -18.52 -4.75
C ALA A 440 22.40 -18.10 -3.27
N GLU A 441 21.17 -18.07 -2.73
CA GLU A 441 20.89 -17.59 -1.37
C GLU A 441 21.63 -18.42 -0.31
N GLN A 442 21.61 -19.75 -0.43
CA GLN A 442 22.29 -20.62 0.53
C GLN A 442 23.81 -20.46 0.49
N THR A 443 24.38 -20.33 -0.72
CA THR A 443 25.81 -20.14 -0.89
C THR A 443 26.29 -18.82 -0.30
N TYR A 444 25.48 -17.76 -0.46
CA TYR A 444 25.74 -16.46 0.16
C TYR A 444 25.70 -16.53 1.69
N ARG A 445 24.68 -17.19 2.27
CA ARG A 445 24.58 -17.35 3.74
C ARG A 445 25.78 -18.06 4.32
N ASN A 446 26.18 -19.19 3.72
CA ASN A 446 27.37 -19.92 4.16
C ASN A 446 28.63 -19.04 4.10
N LEU A 447 28.81 -18.27 3.02
CA LEU A 447 29.95 -17.35 2.89
C LEU A 447 29.90 -16.24 3.95
N ARG A 448 28.73 -15.64 4.19
CA ARG A 448 28.53 -14.62 5.24
C ARG A 448 28.91 -15.17 6.60
N ASP A 449 28.42 -16.36 6.95
CA ASP A 449 28.71 -16.98 8.25
C ASP A 449 30.22 -17.24 8.42
N GLU A 450 30.91 -17.67 7.36
CA GLU A 450 32.38 -17.81 7.36
C GLU A 450 33.10 -16.46 7.50
N ILE A 451 32.60 -15.40 6.86
CA ILE A 451 33.14 -14.03 6.98
C ILE A 451 32.97 -13.52 8.41
N ASP A 452 31.80 -13.70 9.01
CA ASP A 452 31.50 -13.26 10.37
C ASP A 452 32.41 -13.99 11.38
N GLU A 453 32.54 -15.31 11.27
CA GLU A 453 33.43 -16.11 12.12
C GLU A 453 34.89 -15.66 12.00
N ALA A 454 35.38 -15.44 10.77
CA ALA A 454 36.74 -14.97 10.54
C ALA A 454 36.95 -13.55 11.08
N THR A 455 35.95 -12.68 10.95
CA THR A 455 35.99 -11.30 11.46
C THR A 455 36.06 -11.28 12.99
N ASP A 456 35.27 -12.12 13.66
CA ASP A 456 35.31 -12.24 15.11
C ASP A 456 36.64 -12.81 15.61
N LEU A 457 37.18 -13.83 14.94
CA LEU A 457 38.51 -14.37 15.25
C LEU A 457 39.59 -13.30 15.12
N VAL A 458 39.56 -12.50 14.06
CA VAL A 458 40.50 -11.38 13.86
C VAL A 458 40.34 -10.34 14.96
N ARG A 459 39.11 -9.96 15.32
CA ARG A 459 38.83 -8.99 16.38
C ARG A 459 39.37 -9.46 17.74
N LEU A 460 39.06 -10.69 18.14
CA LEU A 460 39.53 -11.28 19.39
C LEU A 460 41.06 -11.42 19.41
N SER A 461 41.64 -11.82 18.28
CA SER A 461 43.09 -11.92 18.13
C SER A 461 43.77 -10.54 18.21
N GLU A 462 43.19 -9.49 17.64
CA GLU A 462 43.67 -8.11 17.80
C GLU A 462 43.61 -7.65 19.26
N GLU A 463 42.53 -7.98 20.00
CA GLU A 463 42.39 -7.66 21.43
C GLU A 463 43.44 -8.38 22.28
N ALA A 464 43.65 -9.68 22.05
CA ALA A 464 44.67 -10.48 22.72
C ALA A 464 46.09 -9.96 22.42
N LEU A 465 46.37 -9.63 21.15
CA LEU A 465 47.66 -9.10 20.73
C LEU A 465 47.97 -7.75 21.41
N ARG A 466 46.98 -6.83 21.48
CA ARG A 466 47.13 -5.55 22.19
C ARG A 466 47.43 -5.75 23.67
N ALA A 467 46.79 -6.74 24.32
CA ALA A 467 47.03 -7.06 25.72
C ALA A 467 48.47 -7.59 25.95
N LEU A 468 48.96 -8.46 25.06
CA LEU A 468 50.32 -9.01 25.11
C LEU A 468 51.40 -7.94 24.87
N GLU A 469 51.18 -7.04 23.89
CA GLU A 469 52.09 -5.93 23.61
C GLU A 469 52.15 -4.91 24.75
N ALA A 470 51.01 -4.65 25.41
CA ALA A 470 50.96 -3.84 26.61
C ALA A 470 51.73 -4.47 27.78
N ALA A 471 51.72 -5.81 27.88
CA ALA A 471 52.43 -6.56 28.92
C ALA A 471 53.96 -6.63 28.69
N GLN A 472 54.44 -6.61 27.44
CA GLN A 472 55.88 -6.66 27.11
C GLN A 472 56.66 -5.32 27.24
N GLY A 473 55.99 -4.22 27.57
CA GLY A 473 56.59 -3.11 28.33
C GLY A 473 57.90 -2.47 27.82
N ALA A 474 58.01 -2.07 26.54
CA ALA A 474 59.28 -1.51 26.02
C ALA A 474 59.20 -0.16 25.26
N ALA A 475 58.16 0.66 25.48
CA ALA A 475 58.14 2.07 25.07
C ALA A 475 57.03 2.84 25.84
N SER A 476 57.10 4.17 25.90
CA SER A 476 56.03 4.96 26.52
C SER A 476 54.69 4.73 25.78
N PRO A 477 53.53 4.76 26.46
CA PRO A 477 52.22 4.58 25.81
C PRO A 477 52.02 5.50 24.59
N LYS A 478 52.65 6.69 24.61
CA LYS A 478 52.62 7.67 23.53
C LYS A 478 53.42 7.26 22.30
N GLU A 479 54.54 6.56 22.47
CA GLU A 479 55.37 6.06 21.37
C GLU A 479 54.73 4.85 20.68
N VAL A 480 54.15 3.94 21.46
CA VAL A 480 53.38 2.79 20.93
C VAL A 480 52.16 3.30 20.15
N ALA A 481 51.41 4.24 20.72
CA ALA A 481 50.27 4.86 20.04
C ALA A 481 50.68 5.59 18.74
N ARG A 482 51.83 6.29 18.72
CA ARG A 482 52.36 6.95 17.51
C ARG A 482 52.79 5.94 16.44
N ALA A 483 53.43 4.84 16.83
CA ALA A 483 53.84 3.79 15.90
C ALA A 483 52.62 3.12 15.26
N VAL A 484 51.60 2.81 16.06
CA VAL A 484 50.30 2.28 15.61
C VAL A 484 49.60 3.28 14.68
N GLN A 485 49.55 4.56 15.06
CA GLN A 485 48.95 5.63 14.22
C GLN A 485 49.65 5.75 12.86
N LEU A 486 50.99 5.73 12.84
CA LEU A 486 51.76 5.82 11.60
C LEU A 486 51.52 4.61 10.70
N HIS A 487 51.37 3.43 11.30
CA HIS A 487 51.04 2.20 10.60
C HIS A 487 49.64 2.24 10.00
N HIS A 488 48.61 2.59 10.77
CA HIS A 488 47.24 2.75 10.27
C HIS A 488 47.15 3.80 9.17
N ARG A 489 47.86 4.92 9.31
CA ARG A 489 47.92 5.94 8.24
C ARG A 489 48.47 5.35 6.94
N LYS A 490 49.59 4.61 6.99
CA LYS A 490 50.14 3.95 5.80
C LYS A 490 49.18 2.94 5.18
N ALA A 491 48.48 2.15 6.01
CA ALA A 491 47.49 1.20 5.52
C ALA A 491 46.33 1.93 4.82
N LEU A 492 45.84 3.03 5.39
CA LEU A 492 44.81 3.88 4.77
C LEU A 492 45.31 4.54 3.48
N ASP A 493 46.54 5.04 3.46
CA ASP A 493 47.13 5.67 2.26
C ASP A 493 47.17 4.67 1.09
N VAL A 494 47.54 3.40 1.33
CA VAL A 494 47.53 2.34 0.30
C VAL A 494 46.12 2.08 -0.25
N VAL A 495 45.10 2.06 0.62
CA VAL A 495 43.69 1.88 0.21
C VAL A 495 43.20 3.07 -0.60
N LEU A 496 43.50 4.30 -0.14
CA LEU A 496 43.12 5.54 -0.81
C LEU A 496 43.80 5.68 -2.18
N ASP A 497 45.09 5.33 -2.28
CA ASP A 497 45.83 5.31 -3.53
C ASP A 497 45.26 4.27 -4.50
N GLY A 498 44.83 3.12 -3.99
CA GLY A 498 44.11 2.09 -4.76
C GLY A 498 42.82 2.62 -5.37
N TYR A 499 41.93 3.19 -4.55
CA TYR A 499 40.69 3.81 -5.03
C TYR A 499 40.94 4.93 -6.03
N GLN A 500 41.95 5.79 -5.79
CA GLN A 500 42.31 6.84 -6.73
C GLN A 500 42.79 6.27 -8.07
N GLY A 501 43.54 5.16 -8.05
CA GLY A 501 43.99 4.45 -9.23
C GLY A 501 42.84 3.90 -10.06
N GLU A 502 41.91 3.18 -9.43
CA GLU A 502 40.73 2.61 -10.10
C GLU A 502 39.83 3.67 -10.71
N VAL A 503 39.55 4.75 -9.97
CA VAL A 503 38.77 5.89 -10.47
C VAL A 503 39.46 6.52 -11.69
N ARG A 504 40.77 6.75 -11.61
CA ARG A 504 41.53 7.37 -12.70
C ARG A 504 41.53 6.50 -13.96
N GLU A 505 41.71 5.20 -13.82
CA GLU A 505 41.71 4.27 -14.95
C GLU A 505 40.31 4.15 -15.58
N GLY A 506 39.25 4.11 -14.76
CA GLY A 506 37.87 4.14 -15.22
C GLY A 506 37.56 5.38 -16.06
N PHE A 507 37.92 6.58 -15.58
CA PHE A 507 37.75 7.81 -16.35
C PHE A 507 38.61 7.84 -17.62
N ARG A 508 39.83 7.30 -17.58
CA ARG A 508 40.70 7.19 -18.76
C ARG A 508 40.06 6.34 -19.86
N ALA A 509 39.58 5.15 -19.53
CA ALA A 509 38.93 4.26 -20.48
C ALA A 509 37.66 4.89 -21.08
N LEU A 510 36.87 5.57 -20.25
CA LEU A 510 35.69 6.33 -20.68
C LEU A 510 36.03 7.44 -21.67
N MET A 511 37.05 8.26 -21.36
CA MET A 511 37.52 9.34 -22.22
C MET A 511 38.05 8.80 -23.56
N GLU A 512 38.78 7.69 -23.54
CA GLU A 512 39.28 7.05 -24.76
C GLU A 512 38.12 6.59 -25.66
N GLN A 513 37.11 5.95 -25.08
CA GLN A 513 35.92 5.51 -25.80
C GLN A 513 35.13 6.68 -26.41
N TRP A 514 34.93 7.78 -25.67
CA TRP A 514 34.23 8.95 -26.18
C TRP A 514 35.00 9.66 -27.29
N THR A 515 36.32 9.79 -27.13
CA THR A 515 37.18 10.41 -28.14
C THR A 515 37.13 9.62 -29.44
N ALA A 516 37.14 8.29 -29.36
CA ALA A 516 36.97 7.42 -30.52
C ALA A 516 35.59 7.58 -31.19
N ASN A 517 34.51 7.62 -30.41
CA ASN A 517 33.15 7.81 -30.93
C ASN A 517 32.96 9.18 -31.60
N LEU A 518 33.48 10.24 -30.99
CA LEU A 518 33.41 11.61 -31.55
C LEU A 518 34.19 11.71 -32.86
N ALA A 519 35.35 11.06 -32.96
CA ALA A 519 36.12 11.05 -34.19
C ALA A 519 35.35 10.39 -35.36
N ASP A 520 34.63 9.28 -35.13
CA ASP A 520 33.75 8.68 -36.15
C ASP A 520 32.58 9.60 -36.49
N ASP A 521 31.88 10.12 -35.47
CA ASP A 521 30.68 10.94 -35.63
C ASP A 521 30.98 12.25 -36.39
N HIS A 522 32.16 12.85 -36.22
CA HIS A 522 32.61 14.02 -37.00
C HIS A 522 32.60 13.78 -38.52
N THR A 523 32.85 12.54 -38.96
CA THR A 523 32.90 12.19 -40.39
C THR A 523 31.57 11.69 -40.95
N ARG A 524 30.57 11.43 -40.10
CA ARG A 524 29.30 10.81 -40.52
C ARG A 524 28.49 11.67 -41.47
N TYR A 525 28.39 12.96 -41.21
CA TYR A 525 27.60 13.87 -42.07
C TYR A 525 28.18 13.91 -43.48
N GLU A 526 29.50 14.09 -43.60
CA GLU A 526 30.20 14.07 -44.89
C GLU A 526 30.04 12.72 -45.58
N ARG A 527 30.19 11.60 -44.86
CA ARG A 527 30.02 10.25 -45.43
C ARG A 527 28.59 10.00 -45.93
N ALA A 528 27.57 10.45 -45.21
CA ALA A 528 26.16 10.29 -45.56
C ALA A 528 25.74 11.20 -46.74
N THR A 529 26.34 12.38 -46.86
CA THR A 529 25.96 13.40 -47.85
C THR A 529 26.82 13.40 -49.11
N ALA A 530 28.03 12.80 -49.07
CA ALA A 530 28.91 12.69 -50.24
C ALA A 530 28.26 12.09 -51.50
N PRO A 531 27.44 11.02 -51.42
CA PRO A 531 26.73 10.49 -52.60
C PRO A 531 25.71 11.49 -53.15
N ILE A 532 24.97 12.16 -52.25
CA ILE A 532 23.94 13.14 -52.59
C ILE A 532 24.55 14.31 -53.36
N VAL A 533 25.69 14.83 -52.88
CA VAL A 533 26.40 15.95 -53.51
C VAL A 533 27.05 15.54 -54.84
N ARG A 534 27.57 14.31 -54.93
CA ARG A 534 28.22 13.80 -56.15
C ARG A 534 27.24 13.64 -57.31
N ASP A 535 26.00 13.25 -57.03
CA ASP A 535 25.00 12.94 -58.05
C ASP A 535 24.21 14.19 -58.52
N VAL A 536 24.60 15.40 -58.06
CA VAL A 536 24.03 16.68 -58.50
C VAL A 536 24.52 17.04 -59.91
N THR A 537 23.59 17.23 -60.84
CA THR A 537 23.85 17.68 -62.22
C THR A 537 23.12 19.00 -62.49
N LYS A 538 23.35 19.62 -63.66
CA LYS A 538 22.65 20.85 -64.07
C LYS A 538 21.12 20.72 -64.20
N ALA A 539 20.60 19.50 -64.27
CA ALA A 539 19.16 19.22 -64.38
C ALA A 539 18.50 18.86 -63.03
N THR A 540 19.27 18.75 -61.95
CA THR A 540 18.76 18.33 -60.64
C THR A 540 18.05 19.49 -59.93
N ASN A 541 16.88 19.24 -59.35
CA ASN A 541 16.17 20.24 -58.56
C ASN A 541 16.92 20.54 -57.26
N LEU A 542 17.48 21.75 -57.17
CA LEU A 542 18.28 22.17 -56.02
C LEU A 542 17.50 22.15 -54.71
N ALA A 543 16.19 22.45 -54.74
CA ALA A 543 15.36 22.48 -53.53
C ALA A 543 15.24 21.09 -52.88
N ASP A 544 15.10 20.03 -53.69
CA ASP A 544 14.98 18.65 -53.20
C ASP A 544 16.30 18.15 -52.60
N VAL A 545 17.43 18.52 -53.20
CA VAL A 545 18.77 18.20 -52.69
C VAL A 545 19.01 18.89 -51.36
N LEU A 546 18.69 20.19 -51.24
CA LEU A 546 18.83 20.94 -49.99
C LEU A 546 17.93 20.37 -48.89
N ALA A 547 16.69 20.01 -49.21
CA ALA A 547 15.79 19.35 -48.26
C ALA A 547 16.34 18.00 -47.78
N LEU A 548 16.95 17.20 -48.67
CA LEU A 548 17.54 15.92 -48.29
C LEU A 548 18.79 16.07 -47.40
N LEU A 549 19.64 17.07 -47.68
CA LEU A 549 20.80 17.40 -46.84
C LEU A 549 20.37 17.88 -45.45
N GLU A 550 19.30 18.67 -45.38
CA GLU A 550 18.73 19.16 -44.12
C GLU A 550 18.10 18.03 -43.29
N THR A 551 17.37 17.12 -43.94
CA THR A 551 16.85 15.91 -43.28
C THR A 551 17.97 15.06 -42.69
N ASN A 552 19.07 14.83 -43.42
CA ASN A 552 20.22 14.09 -42.90
C ASN A 552 20.89 14.82 -41.73
N ARG A 553 20.98 16.16 -41.79
CA ARG A 553 21.52 16.99 -40.70
C ARG A 553 20.68 16.83 -39.43
N LEU A 554 19.35 17.02 -39.54
CA LEU A 554 18.42 16.92 -38.41
C LEU A 554 18.38 15.51 -37.80
N GLN A 555 18.44 14.47 -38.64
CA GLN A 555 18.50 13.09 -38.16
C GLN A 555 19.78 12.82 -37.36
N LEU A 556 20.95 13.22 -37.88
CA LEU A 556 22.21 13.07 -37.16
C LEU A 556 22.28 13.92 -35.89
N GLU A 557 21.74 15.13 -35.92
CA GLU A 557 21.64 16.00 -34.73
C GLU A 557 20.82 15.32 -33.62
N THR A 558 19.69 14.69 -33.98
CA THR A 558 18.87 13.92 -33.05
C THR A 558 19.63 12.70 -32.50
N GLU A 559 20.29 11.93 -33.36
CA GLU A 559 21.11 10.77 -32.96
C GLU A 559 22.26 11.16 -32.00
N PHE A 560 22.95 12.26 -32.29
CA PHE A 560 24.02 12.79 -31.44
C PHE A 560 23.47 13.28 -30.11
N ALA A 561 22.35 14.01 -30.10
CA ALA A 561 21.71 14.45 -28.87
C ALA A 561 21.29 13.26 -27.99
N GLU A 562 20.71 12.20 -28.57
CA GLU A 562 20.35 10.97 -27.86
C GLU A 562 21.55 10.21 -27.29
N ARG A 563 22.72 10.29 -27.95
CA ARG A 563 23.96 9.63 -27.52
C ARG A 563 24.69 10.41 -26.43
N TYR A 564 24.89 11.72 -26.63
CA TYR A 564 25.81 12.53 -25.82
C TYR A 564 25.14 13.26 -24.65
N ARG A 565 23.87 13.69 -24.76
CA ARG A 565 23.20 14.38 -23.64
C ARG A 565 23.08 13.53 -22.37
N PRO A 566 22.74 12.22 -22.43
CA PRO A 566 22.70 11.38 -21.23
C PRO A 566 24.07 11.29 -20.55
N ILE A 567 25.14 11.20 -21.36
CA ILE A 567 26.52 11.15 -20.87
C ILE A 567 26.87 12.44 -20.12
N ILE A 568 26.62 13.60 -20.72
CA ILE A 568 26.89 14.91 -20.11
C ILE A 568 26.13 15.04 -18.78
N ARG A 569 24.86 14.63 -18.76
CA ARG A 569 24.05 14.66 -17.54
C ARG A 569 24.62 13.75 -16.46
N ASN A 570 24.97 12.50 -16.79
CA ASN A 570 25.51 11.54 -15.82
C ASN A 570 26.85 12.02 -15.25
N VAL A 571 27.73 12.59 -16.09
CA VAL A 571 28.97 13.21 -15.62
C VAL A 571 28.69 14.40 -14.70
N GLY A 572 27.72 15.24 -15.04
CA GLY A 572 27.27 16.33 -14.18
C GLY A 572 26.81 15.83 -12.81
N SER A 573 25.99 14.78 -12.78
CA SER A 573 25.52 14.16 -11.53
C SER A 573 26.65 13.54 -10.70
N ILE A 574 27.68 12.95 -11.33
CA ILE A 574 28.89 12.47 -10.63
C ILE A 574 29.68 13.64 -10.02
N VAL A 575 29.82 14.75 -10.75
CA VAL A 575 30.51 15.96 -10.27
C VAL A 575 29.75 16.63 -9.11
N GLU A 576 28.42 16.58 -9.15
CA GLU A 576 27.54 17.08 -8.07
C GLU A 576 27.50 16.14 -6.85
N GLY A 577 28.14 14.98 -6.92
CA GLY A 577 28.19 14.00 -5.82
C GLY A 577 26.88 13.25 -5.60
N VAL A 578 26.00 13.19 -6.61
CA VAL A 578 24.75 12.44 -6.54
C VAL A 578 25.03 10.96 -6.74
N ASP A 579 24.72 10.15 -5.72
CA ASP A 579 24.80 8.69 -5.81
C ASP A 579 23.62 8.13 -6.63
N ILE A 580 23.84 8.04 -7.93
CA ILE A 580 22.86 7.56 -8.91
C ILE A 580 22.53 6.08 -8.69
N GLU A 581 23.51 5.27 -8.24
CA GLU A 581 23.30 3.85 -7.99
C GLU A 581 22.40 3.63 -6.78
N THR A 582 22.63 4.34 -5.68
CA THR A 582 21.78 4.25 -4.49
C THR A 582 20.37 4.80 -4.77
N ALA A 583 20.24 5.88 -5.54
CA ALA A 583 18.95 6.45 -5.91
C ALA A 583 18.14 5.54 -6.86
N LEU A 584 18.79 4.88 -7.83
CA LEU A 584 18.14 3.91 -8.73
C LEU A 584 17.84 2.60 -8.01
N ALA A 585 18.75 2.12 -7.15
CA ALA A 585 18.55 0.92 -6.35
C ALA A 585 17.33 1.07 -5.45
N ALA A 586 17.22 2.18 -4.71
CA ALA A 586 16.07 2.45 -3.84
C ALA A 586 14.75 2.51 -4.61
N VAL A 587 14.72 3.16 -5.79
CA VAL A 587 13.48 3.31 -6.59
C VAL A 587 13.04 2.00 -7.24
N ASP A 588 13.97 1.19 -7.76
CA ASP A 588 13.65 -0.11 -8.35
C ASP A 588 13.28 -1.14 -7.26
N GLU A 589 13.94 -1.07 -6.11
CA GLU A 589 13.69 -1.92 -4.95
C GLU A 589 12.31 -1.69 -4.34
N ASP A 590 11.95 -0.43 -4.09
CA ASP A 590 10.62 -0.05 -3.61
C ASP A 590 9.52 -0.54 -4.57
N ARG A 591 9.78 -0.44 -5.88
CA ARG A 591 8.85 -0.90 -6.91
C ARG A 591 8.65 -2.42 -6.87
N GLU A 592 9.72 -3.20 -6.74
CA GLU A 592 9.62 -4.67 -6.64
C GLU A 592 8.92 -5.14 -5.38
N ASP A 593 9.11 -4.45 -4.26
CA ASP A 593 8.43 -4.77 -3.01
C ASP A 593 6.93 -4.42 -3.09
N LEU A 594 6.59 -3.26 -3.64
CA LEU A 594 5.20 -2.86 -3.89
C LEU A 594 4.46 -3.83 -4.82
N ASP A 595 5.06 -4.19 -5.96
CA ASP A 595 4.43 -5.11 -6.91
C ASP A 595 4.32 -6.54 -6.36
N ARG A 596 5.16 -6.93 -5.38
CA ARG A 596 4.98 -8.17 -4.62
C ARG A 596 3.82 -8.05 -3.64
N ARG A 597 3.81 -7.02 -2.79
CA ARG A 597 2.73 -6.77 -1.81
C ARG A 597 1.35 -6.73 -2.45
N VAL A 598 1.21 -6.11 -3.62
CA VAL A 598 -0.07 -6.08 -4.37
C VAL A 598 -0.49 -7.47 -4.85
N ARG A 599 0.44 -8.28 -5.38
CA ARG A 599 0.14 -9.66 -5.78
C ARG A 599 -0.21 -10.52 -4.58
N ASP A 600 0.49 -10.34 -3.47
CA ASP A 600 0.26 -11.07 -2.24
C ASP A 600 -1.11 -10.73 -1.65
N LEU A 601 -1.47 -9.44 -1.61
CA LEU A 601 -2.80 -8.99 -1.18
C LEU A 601 -3.92 -9.54 -2.06
N ASN A 602 -3.75 -9.54 -3.38
CA ASN A 602 -4.74 -10.11 -4.31
C ASN A 602 -4.91 -11.62 -4.10
N ALA A 603 -3.81 -12.35 -3.90
CA ALA A 603 -3.86 -13.79 -3.61
C ALA A 603 -4.53 -14.08 -2.27
N VAL A 604 -4.28 -13.27 -1.23
CA VAL A 604 -4.96 -13.40 0.07
C VAL A 604 -6.43 -13.03 -0.03
N ALA A 605 -6.81 -11.98 -0.75
CA ALA A 605 -8.20 -11.60 -0.96
C ALA A 605 -8.97 -12.71 -1.71
N GLN A 606 -8.36 -13.31 -2.73
CA GLN A 606 -8.93 -14.47 -3.44
C GLN A 606 -9.06 -15.70 -2.55
N LEU A 607 -8.04 -16.01 -1.73
CA LEU A 607 -8.12 -17.08 -0.74
C LEU A 607 -9.19 -16.78 0.31
N GLY A 608 -9.31 -15.52 0.72
CA GLY A 608 -10.33 -15.00 1.63
C GLY A 608 -11.74 -15.33 1.17
N ILE A 609 -12.04 -14.91 -0.06
CA ILE A 609 -13.31 -15.16 -0.74
C ILE A 609 -13.55 -16.67 -0.91
N THR A 610 -12.52 -17.43 -1.31
CA THR A 610 -12.66 -18.87 -1.53
C THR A 610 -12.94 -19.62 -0.23
N VAL A 611 -12.28 -19.23 0.87
CA VAL A 611 -12.48 -19.83 2.19
C VAL A 611 -13.83 -19.43 2.78
N GLU A 612 -14.32 -18.22 2.52
CA GLU A 612 -15.66 -17.78 2.91
C GLU A 612 -16.77 -18.56 2.16
N ILE A 613 -16.62 -18.72 0.84
CA ILE A 613 -17.53 -19.54 0.01
C ILE A 613 -17.52 -21.00 0.47
N ILE A 614 -16.32 -21.61 0.62
CA ILE A 614 -16.18 -22.99 1.08
C ILE A 614 -16.69 -23.14 2.52
N GLY A 615 -16.48 -22.15 3.39
CA GLY A 615 -16.96 -22.17 4.77
C GLY A 615 -18.48 -22.28 4.85
N HIS A 616 -19.20 -21.45 4.08
CA HIS A 616 -20.66 -21.52 4.01
C HIS A 616 -21.18 -22.83 3.39
N GLU A 617 -20.52 -23.35 2.35
CA GLU A 617 -20.88 -24.65 1.77
C GLU A 617 -20.62 -25.80 2.74
N LEU A 618 -19.52 -25.75 3.49
CA LEU A 618 -19.15 -26.76 4.49
C LEU A 618 -20.11 -26.77 5.68
N GLU A 619 -20.55 -25.60 6.18
CA GLU A 619 -21.56 -25.52 7.24
C GLU A 619 -22.92 -26.07 6.77
N SER A 620 -23.28 -25.82 5.52
CA SER A 620 -24.48 -26.40 4.91
C SER A 620 -24.37 -27.93 4.82
N LEU A 621 -23.22 -28.45 4.37
CA LEU A 621 -22.96 -29.89 4.28
C LEU A 621 -22.88 -30.57 5.66
N ASP A 622 -22.27 -29.92 6.66
CA ASP A 622 -22.22 -30.40 8.04
C ASP A 622 -23.63 -30.52 8.63
N GLY A 623 -24.45 -29.49 8.43
CA GLY A 623 -25.85 -29.50 8.81
C GLY A 623 -26.64 -30.60 8.12
N GLU A 624 -26.37 -30.87 6.83
CA GLU A 624 -27.05 -31.92 6.07
C GLU A 624 -26.64 -33.33 6.51
N VAL A 625 -25.34 -33.60 6.67
CA VAL A 625 -24.83 -34.89 7.13
C VAL A 625 -25.27 -35.16 8.57
N SER A 626 -25.23 -34.16 9.45
CA SER A 626 -25.71 -34.29 10.83
C SER A 626 -27.20 -34.62 10.88
N ARG A 627 -28.04 -33.90 10.11
CA ARG A 627 -29.48 -34.20 9.98
C ARG A 627 -29.73 -35.62 9.45
N ASN A 628 -29.00 -36.04 8.41
CA ASN A 628 -29.15 -37.37 7.83
C ASN A 628 -28.77 -38.49 8.81
N LEU A 629 -27.69 -38.31 9.58
CA LEU A 629 -27.32 -39.24 10.64
C LEU A 629 -28.36 -39.27 11.77
N GLU A 630 -28.93 -38.11 12.13
CA GLU A 630 -30.02 -37.99 13.11
C GLU A 630 -31.35 -38.58 12.63
N MET A 631 -31.62 -38.66 11.32
CA MET A 631 -32.83 -39.28 10.77
C MET A 631 -32.75 -40.80 10.66
N LEU A 632 -31.58 -41.41 10.90
CA LEU A 632 -31.44 -42.87 10.81
C LEU A 632 -32.29 -43.59 11.88
N PRO A 633 -32.84 -44.77 11.55
CA PRO A 633 -33.63 -45.58 12.49
C PRO A 633 -32.86 -45.94 13.75
N SER A 634 -33.56 -46.06 14.88
CA SER A 634 -33.02 -46.37 16.21
C SER A 634 -32.18 -47.66 16.24
N GLU A 635 -32.49 -48.62 15.38
CA GLU A 635 -31.78 -49.90 15.25
C GLU A 635 -30.35 -49.70 14.70
N VAL A 636 -30.16 -48.71 13.82
CA VAL A 636 -28.88 -48.38 13.18
C VAL A 636 -28.01 -47.51 14.10
N LYS A 637 -28.64 -46.59 14.84
CA LYS A 637 -27.97 -45.69 15.80
C LYS A 637 -27.25 -46.42 16.94
N GLY A 638 -27.70 -47.62 17.30
CA GLY A 638 -27.03 -48.48 18.27
C GLY A 638 -25.77 -49.20 17.73
N SER A 639 -25.59 -49.24 16.41
CA SER A 639 -24.48 -49.96 15.78
C SER A 639 -23.12 -49.30 16.06
N LYS A 640 -22.07 -50.12 16.10
CA LYS A 640 -20.68 -49.62 16.23
C LYS A 640 -20.28 -48.76 15.02
N ALA A 641 -20.74 -49.11 13.83
CA ALA A 641 -20.48 -48.39 12.59
C ALA A 641 -21.05 -46.97 12.63
N TYR A 642 -22.26 -46.79 13.14
CA TYR A 642 -22.87 -45.46 13.31
C TYR A 642 -22.08 -44.57 14.27
N ARG A 643 -21.68 -45.11 15.43
CA ARG A 643 -20.87 -44.37 16.42
C ARG A 643 -19.53 -43.93 15.84
N GLN A 644 -18.85 -44.82 15.12
CA GLN A 644 -17.58 -44.50 14.45
C GLN A 644 -17.76 -43.48 13.33
N ALA A 645 -18.84 -43.56 12.54
CA ALA A 645 -19.13 -42.59 11.49
C ALA A 645 -19.45 -41.20 12.06
N LEU A 646 -20.22 -41.13 13.16
CA LEU A 646 -20.54 -39.88 13.84
C LEU A 646 -19.31 -39.24 14.50
N GLU A 647 -18.45 -40.05 15.14
CA GLU A 647 -17.18 -39.57 15.71
C GLU A 647 -16.22 -39.09 14.62
N ALA A 648 -16.09 -39.83 13.51
CA ALA A 648 -15.26 -39.43 12.38
C ALA A 648 -15.78 -38.14 11.71
N HIS A 649 -17.10 -37.99 11.59
CA HIS A 649 -17.72 -36.78 11.06
C HIS A 649 -17.49 -35.58 11.99
N ARG A 650 -17.72 -35.72 13.31
CA ARG A 650 -17.44 -34.66 14.30
C ARG A 650 -15.97 -34.24 14.30
N ALA A 651 -15.05 -35.21 14.29
CA ALA A 651 -13.62 -34.95 14.20
C ALA A 651 -13.23 -34.26 12.88
N LEU A 652 -13.91 -34.57 11.77
CA LEU A 652 -13.71 -33.90 10.49
C LEU A 652 -14.22 -32.45 10.54
N THR A 653 -15.42 -32.22 11.08
CA THR A 653 -16.01 -30.88 11.24
C THR A 653 -15.17 -29.99 12.16
N GLU A 654 -14.66 -30.53 13.27
CA GLU A 654 -13.73 -29.81 14.16
C GLU A 654 -12.42 -29.46 13.48
N LYS A 655 -11.85 -30.38 12.66
CA LYS A 655 -10.65 -30.12 11.86
C LYS A 655 -10.90 -29.13 10.71
N LEU A 656 -12.13 -29.06 10.18
CA LEU A 656 -12.50 -28.13 9.10
C LEU A 656 -12.86 -26.73 9.61
N ARG A 657 -13.36 -26.60 10.85
CA ARG A 657 -13.54 -25.29 11.53
C ARG A 657 -12.24 -24.50 11.68
N PHE A 658 -11.08 -25.15 11.52
CA PHE A 658 -9.77 -24.49 11.41
C PHE A 658 -9.62 -23.64 10.13
N LEU A 659 -10.44 -23.87 9.10
CA LEU A 659 -10.48 -23.04 7.89
C LEU A 659 -11.42 -21.81 8.04
N SER A 660 -12.22 -21.73 9.10
CA SER A 660 -13.07 -20.58 9.41
C SER A 660 -12.41 -19.34 10.07
N PRO A 661 -11.08 -19.11 10.15
CA PRO A 661 -10.54 -17.86 10.69
C PRO A 661 -10.95 -16.59 9.93
N LEU A 662 -11.60 -16.71 8.77
CA LEU A 662 -12.17 -15.58 8.03
C LEU A 662 -13.61 -15.24 8.43
N GLN A 663 -14.26 -16.02 9.31
CA GLN A 663 -15.52 -15.61 9.92
C GLN A 663 -15.27 -14.49 10.96
N LEU A 664 -15.22 -13.26 10.47
CA LEU A 664 -15.24 -12.02 11.27
C LEU A 664 -16.60 -11.77 11.97
N ALA A 665 -17.58 -12.68 11.82
CA ALA A 665 -18.99 -12.48 12.14
C ALA A 665 -19.58 -13.43 13.21
N GLY A 666 -18.75 -14.06 14.05
CA GLY A 666 -19.20 -14.76 15.26
C GLY A 666 -19.26 -13.83 16.48
N ALA A 667 -20.22 -14.05 17.39
CA ALA A 667 -20.47 -13.22 18.58
C ALA A 667 -19.16 -12.82 19.30
N ARG A 668 -18.95 -11.51 19.44
CA ARG A 668 -17.76 -10.89 20.05
C ARG A 668 -17.75 -11.00 21.58
N ILE A 669 -17.77 -12.22 22.09
CA ILE A 669 -17.71 -12.46 23.54
C ILE A 669 -16.23 -12.55 23.93
N ARG A 670 -15.78 -11.56 24.69
CA ARG A 670 -14.48 -11.62 25.38
C ARG A 670 -14.67 -12.44 26.65
N GLU A 671 -13.83 -13.45 26.83
CA GLU A 671 -13.85 -14.32 28.00
C GLU A 671 -12.53 -14.23 28.73
N ARG A 672 -12.53 -14.55 30.03
CA ARG A 672 -11.29 -14.73 30.79
C ARG A 672 -10.64 -16.03 30.32
N MET A 673 -9.51 -15.90 29.64
CA MET A 673 -8.65 -16.96 29.17
C MET A 673 -7.55 -17.23 30.18
N THR A 674 -7.18 -18.49 30.35
CA THR A 674 -6.00 -18.89 31.14
C THR A 674 -5.02 -19.67 30.28
N GLY A 675 -3.75 -19.66 30.67
CA GLY A 675 -2.73 -20.47 29.98
C GLY A 675 -3.05 -21.95 30.05
N ARG A 676 -3.60 -22.43 31.18
CA ARG A 676 -4.10 -23.80 31.29
C ARG A 676 -5.16 -24.13 30.21
N LEU A 677 -6.12 -23.23 29.99
CA LEU A 677 -7.16 -23.43 28.96
C LEU A 677 -6.56 -23.51 27.54
N ILE A 678 -5.52 -22.72 27.26
CA ILE A 678 -4.80 -22.77 25.98
C ILE A 678 -4.02 -24.08 25.84
N GLY A 679 -3.31 -24.49 26.89
CA GLY A 679 -2.55 -25.74 26.92
C GLY A 679 -3.44 -26.98 26.75
N ASP A 680 -4.58 -27.01 27.44
CA ASP A 680 -5.57 -28.08 27.33
C ASP A 680 -6.14 -28.15 25.91
N TYR A 681 -6.51 -27.02 25.31
CA TYR A 681 -7.02 -26.94 23.95
C TYR A 681 -6.00 -27.44 22.90
N VAL A 682 -4.72 -27.07 23.05
CA VAL A 682 -3.64 -27.55 22.18
C VAL A 682 -3.43 -29.08 22.33
N ARG A 683 -3.47 -29.60 23.56
CA ARG A 683 -3.36 -31.04 23.83
C ARG A 683 -4.52 -31.82 23.23
N GLU A 684 -5.74 -31.32 23.35
CA GLU A 684 -6.93 -31.93 22.75
C GLU A 684 -6.82 -31.96 21.22
N PHE A 685 -6.39 -30.85 20.62
CA PHE A 685 -6.32 -30.74 19.15
C PHE A 685 -5.21 -31.60 18.52
N PHE A 686 -4.01 -31.64 19.13
CA PHE A 686 -2.84 -32.34 18.58
C PHE A 686 -2.49 -33.64 19.29
N GLY A 687 -3.27 -34.12 20.26
CA GLY A 687 -2.92 -35.26 21.12
C GLY A 687 -2.45 -36.50 20.35
N SER A 688 -3.23 -36.95 19.36
CA SER A 688 -2.84 -38.08 18.48
C SER A 688 -1.57 -37.79 17.68
N THR A 689 -1.38 -36.55 17.23
CA THR A 689 -0.18 -36.14 16.47
C THR A 689 1.07 -36.12 17.35
N PHE A 690 0.95 -35.72 18.61
CA PHE A 690 2.07 -35.76 19.56
C PHE A 690 2.47 -37.20 19.87
N GLU A 691 1.50 -38.10 20.10
CA GLU A 691 1.74 -39.52 20.34
C GLU A 691 2.39 -40.20 19.12
N ASP A 692 1.81 -40.03 17.93
CA ASP A 692 2.28 -40.64 16.68
C ASP A 692 3.70 -40.20 16.31
N ASN A 693 4.03 -38.92 16.57
CA ASN A 693 5.34 -38.34 16.25
C ASN A 693 6.34 -38.35 17.42
N LYS A 694 5.95 -38.92 18.58
CA LYS A 694 6.76 -38.95 19.82
C LYS A 694 7.26 -37.56 20.22
N ILE A 695 6.37 -36.57 20.18
CA ILE A 695 6.67 -35.19 20.56
C ILE A 695 6.23 -34.99 22.02
N LEU A 696 7.13 -34.51 22.86
CA LEU A 696 6.84 -34.12 24.23
C LEU A 696 6.31 -32.67 24.24
N PHE A 697 5.02 -32.49 24.53
CA PHE A 697 4.40 -31.18 24.69
C PHE A 697 4.26 -30.82 26.17
N GLU A 698 4.86 -29.70 26.58
CA GLU A 698 4.90 -29.26 27.98
C GLU A 698 4.35 -27.84 28.13
N THR A 699 3.59 -27.60 29.20
CA THR A 699 3.24 -26.25 29.68
C THR A 699 3.85 -26.05 31.06
N THR A 700 4.47 -24.88 31.29
CA THR A 700 5.05 -24.58 32.61
C THR A 700 3.98 -24.11 33.60
N PRO A 701 4.19 -24.27 34.92
CA PRO A 701 3.28 -23.74 35.92
C PRO A 701 3.07 -22.22 35.78
N ALA A 702 4.13 -21.49 35.45
CA ALA A 702 4.08 -20.05 35.19
C ALA A 702 3.16 -19.71 34.01
N PHE A 703 3.22 -20.50 32.92
CA PHE A 703 2.30 -20.35 31.80
C PHE A 703 0.86 -20.70 32.21
N ASP A 704 0.64 -21.80 32.92
CA ASP A 704 -0.69 -22.26 33.32
C ASP A 704 -1.48 -21.21 34.13
N GLU A 705 -0.78 -20.42 34.95
CA GLU A 705 -1.34 -19.41 35.86
C GLU A 705 -1.68 -18.06 35.18
N ILE A 706 -1.23 -17.82 33.96
CA ILE A 706 -1.54 -16.56 33.25
C ILE A 706 -3.05 -16.42 33.07
N GLY A 707 -3.54 -15.19 33.22
CA GLY A 707 -4.95 -14.86 33.02
C GLY A 707 -5.09 -13.54 32.27
N PHE A 708 -5.90 -13.52 31.22
CA PHE A 708 -6.19 -12.32 30.42
C PHE A 708 -7.57 -12.42 29.77
N THR A 709 -8.10 -11.30 29.28
CA THR A 709 -9.46 -11.25 28.69
C THR A 709 -9.38 -11.01 27.19
N GLU A 710 -9.74 -12.00 26.38
CA GLU A 710 -9.75 -11.88 24.91
C GLU A 710 -10.71 -12.89 24.26
N MET A 711 -10.86 -12.83 22.93
CA MET A 711 -11.72 -13.73 22.16
C MET A 711 -11.01 -15.05 21.84
N ARG A 712 -11.67 -16.19 22.12
CA ARG A 712 -11.17 -17.54 21.77
C ARG A 712 -10.80 -17.67 20.29
N SER A 713 -11.64 -17.11 19.42
CA SER A 713 -11.47 -17.12 17.96
C SER A 713 -10.22 -16.37 17.48
N ARG A 714 -9.61 -15.51 18.31
CA ARG A 714 -8.35 -14.80 17.97
C ARG A 714 -7.13 -15.52 18.51
N ILE A 715 -7.22 -16.00 19.76
CA ILE A 715 -6.08 -16.54 20.49
C ILE A 715 -5.78 -17.99 20.10
N PHE A 716 -6.80 -18.85 20.06
CA PHE A 716 -6.58 -20.27 19.77
C PHE A 716 -5.92 -20.53 18.41
N PRO A 717 -6.31 -19.88 17.30
CA PRO A 717 -5.63 -20.08 16.03
C PRO A 717 -4.15 -19.70 16.04
N VAL A 718 -3.75 -18.72 16.87
CA VAL A 718 -2.35 -18.32 17.01
C VAL A 718 -1.53 -19.48 17.55
N PHE A 719 -1.94 -20.04 18.69
CA PHE A 719 -1.22 -21.16 19.32
C PHE A 719 -1.27 -22.43 18.46
N ILE A 720 -2.39 -22.74 17.82
CA ILE A 720 -2.48 -23.87 16.89
C ILE A 720 -1.49 -23.71 15.73
N ASN A 721 -1.40 -22.51 15.14
CA ASN A 721 -0.49 -22.27 14.03
C ASN A 721 0.98 -22.33 14.46
N LEU A 722 1.35 -21.76 15.62
CA LEU A 722 2.71 -21.83 16.14
C LEU A 722 3.11 -23.27 16.48
N VAL A 723 2.23 -24.03 17.14
CA VAL A 723 2.50 -25.42 17.49
C VAL A 723 2.54 -26.32 16.25
N ASN A 724 1.69 -26.10 15.25
CA ASN A 724 1.77 -26.82 13.97
C ASN A 724 3.08 -26.55 13.22
N ASN A 725 3.59 -25.31 13.29
CA ASN A 725 4.92 -24.97 12.77
C ASN A 725 6.01 -25.70 13.56
N ALA A 726 5.95 -25.68 14.89
CA ALA A 726 6.88 -26.39 15.76
C ALA A 726 6.90 -27.90 15.44
N ILE A 727 5.74 -28.56 15.36
CA ILE A 727 5.60 -30.00 15.01
C ILE A 727 6.34 -30.33 13.71
N TYR A 728 6.24 -29.49 12.68
CA TYR A 728 6.92 -29.72 11.40
C TYR A 728 8.45 -29.66 11.52
N TRP A 729 8.96 -28.73 12.34
CA TRP A 729 10.39 -28.48 12.48
C TRP A 729 11.07 -29.44 13.46
N VAL A 730 10.43 -29.77 14.58
CA VAL A 730 10.96 -30.73 15.57
C VAL A 730 11.04 -32.15 15.03
N ALA A 731 10.26 -32.51 14.00
CA ALA A 731 10.35 -33.83 13.36
C ALA A 731 11.78 -34.16 12.86
N ARG A 732 12.60 -33.14 12.60
CA ARG A 732 14.00 -33.24 12.15
C ARG A 732 15.03 -33.25 13.28
N SER A 733 14.59 -33.03 14.52
CA SER A 733 15.47 -32.98 15.69
C SER A 733 15.54 -34.33 16.42
N SER A 734 16.65 -34.56 17.12
CA SER A 734 16.87 -35.75 17.96
C SER A 734 16.03 -35.71 19.23
N GLU A 735 15.87 -34.52 19.81
CA GLU A 735 14.95 -34.26 20.91
C GLU A 735 13.73 -33.54 20.35
N ARG A 736 12.52 -34.03 20.63
CA ARG A 736 11.27 -33.51 20.05
C ARG A 736 10.41 -32.90 21.13
N VAL A 737 10.72 -31.65 21.50
CA VAL A 737 10.04 -30.94 22.58
C VAL A 737 9.41 -29.68 22.03
N VAL A 738 8.15 -29.44 22.40
CA VAL A 738 7.45 -28.17 22.19
C VAL A 738 6.99 -27.69 23.56
N ARG A 739 7.39 -26.47 23.93
CA ARG A 739 7.11 -25.91 25.26
C ARG A 739 6.41 -24.57 25.16
N LEU A 740 5.36 -24.39 25.96
CA LEU A 740 4.75 -23.09 26.23
C LEU A 740 5.18 -22.63 27.62
N ASP A 741 5.81 -21.45 27.68
CA ASP A 741 6.34 -20.88 28.92
C ASP A 741 5.91 -19.43 29.11
N PHE A 742 6.08 -18.91 30.32
CA PHE A 742 5.87 -17.51 30.66
C PHE A 742 7.05 -17.00 31.50
N VAL A 743 7.87 -16.14 30.91
CA VAL A 743 9.11 -15.62 31.49
C VAL A 743 9.17 -14.10 31.27
N ASP A 744 9.51 -13.34 32.31
CA ASP A 744 9.64 -11.88 32.25
C ASP A 744 8.42 -11.14 31.66
N GLY A 745 7.21 -11.58 32.00
CA GLY A 745 5.97 -10.98 31.51
C GLY A 745 5.62 -11.34 30.05
N LYS A 746 6.38 -12.26 29.43
CA LYS A 746 6.25 -12.66 28.03
C LYS A 746 5.89 -14.13 27.89
N ILE A 747 4.98 -14.45 26.98
CA ILE A 747 4.70 -15.83 26.60
C ILE A 747 5.75 -16.27 25.58
N VAL A 748 6.39 -17.41 25.84
CA VAL A 748 7.37 -18.02 24.94
C VAL A 748 6.81 -19.31 24.39
N VAL A 749 6.72 -19.41 23.06
CA VAL A 749 6.42 -20.65 22.35
C VAL A 749 7.73 -21.15 21.75
N ALA A 750 8.27 -22.21 22.36
CA ALA A 750 9.61 -22.69 22.06
C ALA A 750 9.59 -24.13 21.51
N ASP A 751 10.53 -24.45 20.64
CA ASP A 751 10.74 -25.80 20.13
C ASP A 751 12.22 -26.19 20.03
N THR A 752 12.49 -27.48 19.84
CA THR A 752 13.84 -28.06 19.67
C THR A 752 14.22 -28.27 18.20
N GLY A 753 13.54 -27.60 17.26
CA GLY A 753 13.86 -27.61 15.83
C GLY A 753 15.15 -26.84 15.49
N PRO A 754 15.47 -26.65 14.21
CA PRO A 754 16.71 -26.00 13.76
C PRO A 754 16.75 -24.48 13.99
N GLY A 755 15.70 -23.86 14.54
CA GLY A 755 15.58 -22.41 14.67
C GLY A 755 15.31 -21.71 13.33
N VAL A 756 15.42 -20.38 13.34
CA VAL A 756 15.28 -19.51 12.15
C VAL A 756 16.58 -18.73 11.93
N ASP A 757 17.02 -18.67 10.68
CA ASP A 757 18.15 -17.86 10.25
C ASP A 757 17.89 -16.35 10.43
N ARG A 758 18.88 -15.58 10.88
CA ARG A 758 18.80 -14.13 11.13
C ARG A 758 18.31 -13.34 9.89
N ASP A 759 18.66 -13.77 8.68
CA ASP A 759 18.20 -13.14 7.43
C ASP A 759 16.71 -13.38 7.14
N ASP A 760 16.11 -14.39 7.74
CA ASP A 760 14.71 -14.76 7.52
C ASP A 760 13.79 -14.19 8.59
N VAL A 761 14.32 -13.74 9.73
CA VAL A 761 13.53 -13.24 10.87
C VAL A 761 12.59 -12.11 10.45
N TRP A 762 13.08 -11.13 9.70
CA TRP A 762 12.27 -10.01 9.21
C TRP A 762 11.19 -10.44 8.19
N ARG A 763 11.33 -11.63 7.58
CA ARG A 763 10.41 -12.19 6.58
C ARG A 763 9.41 -13.16 7.17
N LEU A 764 9.62 -13.67 8.39
CA LEU A 764 8.78 -14.70 9.02
C LEU A 764 7.28 -14.35 9.02
N PHE A 765 6.95 -13.07 9.24
CA PHE A 765 5.57 -12.58 9.29
C PHE A 765 5.11 -11.93 7.98
N GLN A 766 5.82 -12.17 6.87
CA GLN A 766 5.39 -11.79 5.53
C GLN A 766 4.51 -12.87 4.90
N LEU A 767 3.57 -12.45 4.07
CA LEU A 767 2.71 -13.36 3.31
C LEU A 767 3.52 -14.20 2.32
N PHE A 768 3.14 -15.47 2.19
CA PHE A 768 3.74 -16.47 1.29
C PHE A 768 5.21 -16.83 1.56
N PHE A 769 5.82 -16.26 2.60
CA PHE A 769 7.14 -16.67 3.03
C PHE A 769 7.06 -18.04 3.76
N THR A 770 7.78 -19.03 3.24
CA THR A 770 7.82 -20.38 3.80
C THR A 770 9.07 -21.13 3.36
N LYS A 771 9.73 -21.79 4.32
CA LYS A 771 10.83 -22.72 4.06
C LYS A 771 10.38 -24.19 4.11
N ARG A 772 9.09 -24.44 4.37
CA ARG A 772 8.48 -25.79 4.35
C ARG A 772 8.22 -26.23 2.91
N LEU A 773 8.62 -27.45 2.54
CA LEU A 773 8.46 -28.01 1.18
C LEU A 773 7.02 -27.93 0.63
N SER A 774 6.00 -27.96 1.50
CA SER A 774 4.58 -27.89 1.16
C SER A 774 3.83 -26.78 1.91
N GLY A 775 4.54 -25.77 2.41
CA GLY A 775 3.95 -24.68 3.19
C GLY A 775 3.38 -23.59 2.27
N ARG A 776 2.27 -22.97 2.69
CA ARG A 776 1.67 -21.83 1.98
C ARG A 776 2.22 -20.47 2.44
N GLY A 777 2.90 -20.41 3.58
CA GLY A 777 3.50 -19.17 4.11
C GLY A 777 2.50 -18.12 4.60
N VAL A 778 1.28 -18.51 4.97
CA VAL A 778 0.22 -17.58 5.41
C VAL A 778 0.04 -17.58 6.93
N GLY A 779 0.40 -18.68 7.61
CA GLY A 779 0.07 -18.89 9.02
C GLY A 779 0.62 -17.81 9.96
N LEU A 780 1.93 -17.57 9.96
CA LEU A 780 2.56 -16.60 10.88
C LEU A 780 2.03 -15.18 10.66
N TYR A 781 1.78 -14.78 9.41
CA TYR A 781 1.12 -13.51 9.10
C TYR A 781 -0.27 -13.42 9.75
N LEU A 782 -1.11 -14.46 9.63
CA LEU A 782 -2.42 -14.49 10.28
C LEU A 782 -2.32 -14.44 11.81
N SER A 783 -1.33 -15.12 12.40
CA SER A 783 -1.08 -15.03 13.83
C SER A 783 -0.81 -13.59 14.27
N ARG A 784 -0.01 -12.84 13.50
CA ARG A 784 0.28 -11.43 13.78
C ARG A 784 -0.96 -10.56 13.64
N VAL A 785 -1.72 -10.69 12.55
CA VAL A 785 -2.96 -9.92 12.33
C VAL A 785 -4.00 -10.20 13.43
N ASN A 786 -4.15 -11.47 13.85
CA ASN A 786 -5.07 -11.85 14.92
C ASN A 786 -4.69 -11.25 16.28
N LEU A 787 -3.40 -11.19 16.59
CA LEU A 787 -2.89 -10.59 17.82
C LEU A 787 -2.95 -9.05 17.78
N GLU A 788 -2.59 -8.42 16.66
CA GLU A 788 -2.66 -6.97 16.47
C GLU A 788 -4.11 -6.45 16.63
N ALA A 789 -5.11 -7.22 16.16
CA ALA A 789 -6.52 -6.92 16.37
C ALA A 789 -6.94 -6.88 17.85
N GLY A 790 -6.22 -7.62 18.72
CA GLY A 790 -6.33 -7.58 20.18
C GLY A 790 -5.40 -6.57 20.87
N ARG A 791 -4.64 -5.77 20.10
CA ARG A 791 -3.53 -4.93 20.58
C ARG A 791 -2.43 -5.71 21.28
N HIS A 792 -2.20 -6.95 20.84
CA HIS A 792 -1.11 -7.81 21.25
C HIS A 792 -0.04 -7.84 20.15
N SER A 793 1.16 -8.28 20.47
CA SER A 793 2.25 -8.42 19.50
C SER A 793 2.82 -9.84 19.53
N ILE A 794 3.38 -10.24 18.39
CA ILE A 794 4.19 -11.44 18.25
C ILE A 794 5.43 -11.10 17.46
N ARG A 795 6.56 -11.66 17.89
CA ARG A 795 7.85 -11.54 17.22
C ARG A 795 8.69 -12.79 17.46
N TYR A 796 9.76 -12.92 16.69
CA TYR A 796 10.79 -13.93 16.98
C TYR A 796 11.68 -13.41 18.12
N ALA A 797 12.21 -14.29 18.96
CA ALA A 797 13.07 -13.91 20.08
C ALA A 797 14.38 -13.26 19.58
N GLU A 798 14.80 -12.17 20.22
CA GLU A 798 16.10 -11.52 20.02
C GLU A 798 17.10 -12.00 21.07
N ASP A 799 18.41 -11.78 20.88
CA ASP A 799 19.46 -12.24 21.81
C ASP A 799 19.24 -11.78 23.27
N SER A 800 18.48 -10.70 23.49
CA SER A 800 18.10 -10.18 24.82
C SER A 800 16.84 -10.81 25.44
N ASP A 801 16.13 -11.67 24.71
CA ASP A 801 14.89 -12.32 25.16
C ASP A 801 15.12 -13.70 25.78
N PRO A 802 14.18 -14.19 26.59
CA PRO A 802 14.25 -15.54 27.15
C PRO A 802 14.21 -16.61 26.04
N HIS A 803 15.26 -17.42 25.99
CA HIS A 803 15.36 -18.61 25.15
C HIS A 803 15.17 -19.86 25.99
N VAL A 804 14.00 -20.49 25.87
CA VAL A 804 13.59 -21.61 26.74
C VAL A 804 14.04 -22.96 26.17
N LEU A 805 14.14 -23.06 24.84
CA LEU A 805 14.65 -24.23 24.11
C LEU A 805 15.65 -23.78 23.02
N PRO A 806 16.56 -24.68 22.57
CA PRO A 806 17.62 -24.32 21.62
C PRO A 806 17.16 -24.07 20.18
N GLY A 807 15.90 -24.37 19.83
CA GLY A 807 15.34 -24.18 18.50
C GLY A 807 14.64 -22.82 18.33
N ALA A 808 13.48 -22.81 17.65
CA ALA A 808 12.76 -21.57 17.42
C ALA A 808 12.03 -21.11 18.69
N ASN A 809 12.15 -19.82 19.01
CA ASN A 809 11.48 -19.19 20.15
C ASN A 809 10.64 -18.00 19.63
N PHE A 810 9.32 -18.09 19.77
CA PHE A 810 8.40 -17.00 19.45
C PHE A 810 7.91 -16.33 20.73
N ILE A 811 7.98 -15.01 20.74
CA ILE A 811 7.57 -14.16 21.88
C ILE A 811 6.19 -13.58 21.56
N ILE A 812 5.24 -13.78 22.47
CA ILE A 812 3.92 -13.15 22.44
C ILE A 812 3.78 -12.24 23.65
N GLU A 813 3.47 -10.96 23.38
CA GLU A 813 3.23 -9.96 24.41
C GLU A 813 1.75 -9.59 24.40
N LEU A 814 1.05 -10.02 25.45
CA LEU A 814 -0.36 -9.75 25.65
C LEU A 814 -0.54 -8.51 26.54
N ARG A 815 -1.45 -7.61 26.15
CA ARG A 815 -1.82 -6.45 26.97
C ARG A 815 -2.83 -6.87 28.03
N GLY A 816 -2.55 -6.53 29.29
CA GLY A 816 -3.44 -6.82 30.41
C GLY A 816 -3.21 -8.18 31.10
N VAL A 817 -2.06 -8.81 30.88
CA VAL A 817 -1.59 -9.90 31.74
C VAL A 817 -1.17 -9.28 33.06
N GLY A 818 -1.98 -9.47 34.09
CA GLY A 818 -1.59 -9.14 35.45
C GLY A 818 -0.63 -10.20 35.95
N ASP A 819 0.54 -9.79 36.42
CA ASP A 819 1.33 -10.63 37.32
C ASP A 819 0.41 -11.00 38.49
N GLY A 820 0.37 -12.28 38.86
CA GLY A 820 -0.53 -12.85 39.88
C GLY A 820 -0.38 -12.29 41.30
N ASN A 821 0.20 -11.10 41.49
CA ASN A 821 0.27 -10.35 42.73
C ASN A 821 -0.26 -8.93 42.55
N GLY A 822 -1.59 -8.79 42.57
CA GLY A 822 -2.23 -7.48 42.56
C GLY A 822 -3.72 -7.60 42.86
N ALA A 823 -4.08 -7.72 44.13
CA ALA A 823 -5.42 -7.39 44.58
C ALA A 823 -5.66 -5.89 44.38
N VAL A 824 -6.67 -5.54 43.57
CA VAL A 824 -7.77 -4.58 43.82
C VAL A 824 -8.68 -4.57 42.59
#